data_AF-A0A1Y2CC44-F1
#
_entry.id   AF-A0A1Y2CC44-F1
#
_cell.length_a   1.000
_cell.length_b   1.000
_cell.length_c   1.000
_cell.angle_alpha   90.00
_cell.angle_beta   90.00
_cell.angle_gamma   90.00
#
_symmetry.space_group_name_H-M   'P 1'
#
loop_
_entity.id
_entity.type
_entity.pdbx_description
1 polymer ?
#
loop_
_entity_poly.entity_id
_entity_poly.type
_entity_poly.pdbx_seq_one_letter_code
_entity_poly.pdbx_strand_id
1 'polypeptide(L)'
;MMENYLRKISLFNNEKENKIYHFLSYFILVLLILKSSIADEIIVKNEDEFQTALLGLKGERTIIINGKLFFDMKNDFKVMPPTNYGSIILKGINKEESIIDFKYRKYGIIFENITSVEICDLTFYGHIQLMRIEESGYIHDIDHMGLTDTRGAEKGGQYKFKNYNFIANDQDARAKSVQLTGGNTYIEDSRFVGSIGCTESVVRYNGKTFEEREFHVKNCFFNGNHYCNGMIVQEGNFSLYNSNFINGYNRKQGGFMTVRDSYAIIKNCTYRNGYTQASGGVFNTLKNLYFEATDLVIYNTTAYDYASFYYEDSNNLDNVSVLKNITYINLWKEHPNYGSGTIFSLYRKSHVIIKDFYSEGLYCEVLTCSMFLVKHQSILEMENTYVKNMHGIEAGLVFYLTSDEKTSDDFDIAQIKANNCTFVHVEHVTSGEASVIWNNGGIMDLKNIYFDDIEIERSRLIQSYNNGTIYMNNVEFNNVYNKYSSEGIYVKKGGNIEFDKVAFKNIFYRGALIKIEDMDFNFEGISIENYNTCPDDMDFQCISQQNKYLNDPETVLLRVDTNSTVSIFNTNIKNFNLNTLFIYGEDSNIYVDGLNVENGKFVYGAIQYSDIEPYKNGNIEIKNSIFKDIHSLNGPAVYIDSISKPYGYNQIILDGVTFENTTAYDRGGVIYSVNSYANEFVSFHDCKFQNINAKFGKICFAYDTNSEPQFDNKKELINSYGNEAFLTNPVRIELAPKMINNYTILSGDTITDEIKFILKDDYNNVVNIESDIKLVHINDMIFFKVGLNDTKNGVIFGQDNGYCWNNECLIKDIRIVAEPGSYEFYMRIITFGKYAFFNNSISSININVKECDSNHLYRDKDNINIKSCYIPVCNPPCMRGYCANDNICNCKNTEFTGPTCNDYYQFERLSYIDKFIFFVSILIMVCTVILMVGILWYRHKNIIKAGSVDFLIVILLGSICYSLSLLYLAKSRTKGSCIITYSLENIGFSMVYGSILVKTYRIYKIFKMQSKIRIIKKELMYGILICITLFHMCLQLLWIIFKKFDIEKKYIGMKEYNNCKFPKTFLFGKLLNVGITIISSIFSYFIRDIKKEFKEPLAVPVYTYLITCIINSIISYESPSLSIEDLMKTVGISISLFTVFYYLMKTEALSAKNSIQKLNGKSNRSLNYKGSNSNMGSNSNMGSITNMGSNINLAGNARFLRNNKNMNYMISNSKNNSRSNIAHSNNNISSMISDDGY
;
A
#
# COMPACT_ATOMS: atom_id res chain seq x y z
N MET A 1 12.34 -11.59 130.32
CA MET A 1 12.36 -12.33 131.61
C MET A 1 12.21 -13.81 131.27
N MET A 2 13.06 -14.71 131.73
CA MET A 2 14.24 -14.53 132.59
C MET A 2 15.27 -15.61 132.18
N GLU A 3 16.56 -15.29 132.30
CA GLU A 3 17.66 -16.27 132.47
C GLU A 3 17.66 -17.49 131.51
N ASN A 4 18.45 -17.53 130.44
CA ASN A 4 19.86 -17.16 130.33
C ASN A 4 20.73 -17.80 131.43
N TYR A 5 21.94 -18.23 131.08
CA TYR A 5 23.00 -18.71 131.99
C TYR A 5 22.88 -20.14 132.58
N LEU A 6 23.79 -20.98 132.08
CA LEU A 6 24.54 -22.04 132.81
C LEU A 6 23.75 -23.31 133.21
N ARG A 7 23.94 -24.44 132.52
CA ARG A 7 25.24 -25.12 132.34
C ARG A 7 25.26 -25.94 131.04
N LYS A 8 26.17 -25.60 130.12
CA LYS A 8 27.47 -26.28 129.86
C LYS A 8 27.32 -27.63 129.14
N ILE A 9 27.57 -27.69 127.82
CA ILE A 9 28.91 -27.79 127.16
C ILE A 9 29.46 -29.22 127.33
N SER A 10 29.82 -30.01 126.30
CA SER A 10 30.20 -29.81 124.88
C SER A 10 29.90 -31.12 124.09
N LEU A 11 29.78 -31.26 122.76
CA LEU A 11 30.41 -30.72 121.53
C LEU A 11 29.34 -30.85 120.41
N PHE A 12 29.04 -29.96 119.45
CA PHE A 12 29.83 -29.08 118.58
C PHE A 12 30.81 -29.79 117.61
N ASN A 13 30.27 -30.41 116.54
CA ASN A 13 30.52 -30.04 115.12
C ASN A 13 30.08 -31.15 114.13
N ASN A 14 29.03 -30.91 113.33
CA ASN A 14 28.93 -31.16 111.87
C ASN A 14 27.49 -31.03 111.29
N GLU A 15 26.77 -29.96 111.61
CA GLU A 15 25.47 -29.64 110.98
C GLU A 15 25.52 -28.44 110.00
N LYS A 16 26.73 -28.09 109.52
CA LYS A 16 26.93 -27.03 108.52
C LYS A 16 27.37 -27.53 107.13
N GLU A 17 27.53 -28.84 106.95
CA GLU A 17 27.91 -29.44 105.67
C GLU A 17 26.70 -29.73 104.78
N ASN A 18 25.60 -30.30 105.31
CA ASN A 18 24.49 -30.81 104.47
C ASN A 18 23.72 -29.78 103.63
N LYS A 19 23.72 -28.49 103.99
CA LYS A 19 23.13 -27.44 103.12
C LYS A 19 24.08 -26.95 102.04
N ILE A 20 25.40 -27.02 102.27
CA ILE A 20 26.38 -26.83 101.20
C ILE A 20 26.33 -28.06 100.28
N TYR A 21 26.30 -29.28 100.79
CA TYR A 21 26.20 -30.47 99.93
C TYR A 21 24.95 -30.52 99.07
N HIS A 22 23.77 -30.07 99.53
CA HIS A 22 22.60 -30.01 98.65
C HIS A 22 22.63 -28.86 97.62
N PHE A 23 23.15 -27.68 97.99
CA PHE A 23 23.31 -26.60 97.01
C PHE A 23 24.42 -26.90 96.01
N LEU A 24 25.53 -27.47 96.47
CA LEU A 24 26.65 -27.92 95.64
C LEU A 24 26.26 -29.15 94.82
N SER A 25 25.45 -30.08 95.31
CA SER A 25 24.94 -31.20 94.50
C SER A 25 23.97 -30.71 93.44
N TYR A 26 23.11 -29.73 93.73
CA TYR A 26 22.21 -29.16 92.71
C TYR A 26 22.99 -28.30 91.69
N PHE A 27 23.98 -27.53 92.15
CA PHE A 27 24.86 -26.74 91.28
C PHE A 27 25.80 -27.62 90.44
N ILE A 28 26.29 -28.74 90.99
CA ILE A 28 27.06 -29.75 90.25
C ILE A 28 26.15 -30.57 89.32
N LEU A 29 24.92 -30.90 89.70
CA LEU A 29 23.97 -31.57 88.80
C LEU A 29 23.58 -30.64 87.65
N VAL A 30 23.32 -29.36 87.91
CA VAL A 30 23.09 -28.34 86.87
C VAL A 30 24.34 -28.13 86.02
N LEU A 31 25.55 -28.08 86.61
CA LEU A 31 26.80 -28.00 85.84
C LEU A 31 27.13 -29.28 85.05
N LEU A 32 26.69 -30.46 85.49
CA LEU A 32 26.86 -31.73 84.77
C LEU A 32 25.84 -31.90 83.64
N ILE A 33 24.59 -31.45 83.86
CA ILE A 33 23.56 -31.35 82.82
C ILE A 33 23.94 -30.28 81.79
N LEU A 34 24.61 -29.18 82.21
CA LEU A 34 25.23 -28.19 81.32
C LEU A 34 26.57 -28.66 80.70
N LYS A 35 27.08 -29.85 81.06
CA LYS A 35 28.30 -30.43 80.47
C LYS A 35 28.06 -31.60 79.52
N SER A 36 26.81 -32.05 79.37
CA SER A 36 26.46 -33.22 78.54
C SER A 36 25.99 -32.87 77.12
N SER A 37 26.27 -31.66 76.62
CA SER A 37 25.98 -31.23 75.24
C SER A 37 27.10 -30.38 74.64
N ILE A 38 28.36 -30.72 74.96
CA ILE A 38 29.51 -30.21 74.20
C ILE A 38 29.65 -31.14 72.99
N ALA A 39 29.30 -30.65 71.80
CA ALA A 39 29.57 -31.36 70.57
C ALA A 39 31.09 -31.62 70.45
N ASP A 40 31.48 -32.83 70.07
CA ASP A 40 32.89 -33.14 69.83
C ASP A 40 33.37 -32.35 68.59
N GLU A 41 34.17 -31.30 68.81
CA GLU A 41 34.88 -30.58 67.76
C GLU A 41 36.08 -31.40 67.26
N ILE A 42 36.06 -31.79 65.98
CA ILE A 42 37.17 -32.50 65.31
C ILE A 42 37.80 -31.55 64.30
N ILE A 43 39.06 -31.16 64.51
CA ILE A 43 39.84 -30.40 63.53
C ILE A 43 40.46 -31.38 62.54
N VAL A 44 40.27 -31.16 61.23
CA VAL A 44 40.75 -32.03 60.15
C VAL A 44 41.60 -31.24 59.15
N LYS A 45 42.72 -31.84 58.71
CA LYS A 45 43.74 -31.22 57.86
C LYS A 45 44.04 -31.97 56.56
N ASN A 46 43.56 -33.21 56.44
CA ASN A 46 43.74 -34.07 55.27
C ASN A 46 42.50 -34.94 55.00
N GLU A 47 42.47 -35.60 53.83
CA GLU A 47 41.38 -36.46 53.38
C GLU A 47 41.10 -37.62 54.37
N ASP A 48 42.12 -38.32 54.86
CA ASP A 48 41.95 -39.48 55.75
C ASP A 48 41.32 -39.09 57.10
N GLU A 49 41.75 -37.97 57.69
CA GLU A 49 41.15 -37.39 58.90
C GLU A 49 39.67 -37.01 58.66
N PHE A 50 39.37 -36.41 57.50
CA PHE A 50 38.01 -36.01 57.13
C PHE A 50 37.07 -37.21 56.93
N GLN A 51 37.51 -38.22 56.18
CA GLN A 51 36.73 -39.45 55.98
C GLN A 51 36.51 -40.18 57.32
N THR A 52 37.53 -40.23 58.18
CA THR A 52 37.43 -40.85 59.52
C THR A 52 36.43 -40.08 60.40
N ALA A 53 36.44 -38.75 60.38
CA ALA A 53 35.51 -37.92 61.14
C ALA A 53 34.04 -38.13 60.70
N LEU A 54 33.79 -38.29 59.40
CA LEU A 54 32.44 -38.54 58.85
C LEU A 54 31.96 -39.99 58.96
N LEU A 55 32.86 -40.98 59.05
CA LEU A 55 32.49 -42.40 59.22
C LEU A 55 32.40 -42.82 60.69
N GLY A 56 33.12 -42.13 61.59
CA GLY A 56 33.15 -42.38 63.03
C GLY A 56 32.01 -41.75 63.84
N LEU A 57 30.96 -41.22 63.17
CA LEU A 57 29.89 -40.46 63.81
C LEU A 57 29.17 -41.26 64.91
N LYS A 58 28.86 -40.56 66.01
CA LYS A 58 27.94 -40.91 67.12
C LYS A 58 27.58 -39.60 67.82
N GLY A 59 26.28 -39.29 67.92
CA GLY A 59 25.80 -38.01 68.48
C GLY A 59 26.04 -36.80 67.57
N GLU A 60 25.80 -35.61 68.10
CA GLU A 60 26.08 -34.33 67.43
C GLU A 60 27.60 -34.11 67.28
N ARG A 61 28.06 -33.66 66.11
CA ARG A 61 29.48 -33.41 65.81
C ARG A 61 29.72 -32.13 65.03
N THR A 62 30.82 -31.46 65.35
CA THR A 62 31.35 -30.32 64.59
C THR A 62 32.69 -30.69 63.98
N ILE A 63 32.80 -30.62 62.65
CA ILE A 63 34.04 -30.91 61.91
C ILE A 63 34.60 -29.59 61.40
N ILE A 64 35.78 -29.21 61.89
CA ILE A 64 36.46 -27.96 61.57
C ILE A 64 37.56 -28.21 60.53
N ILE A 65 37.37 -27.73 59.31
CA ILE A 65 38.36 -27.83 58.24
C ILE A 65 39.45 -26.78 58.44
N ASN A 66 40.71 -27.23 58.49
CA ASN A 66 41.88 -26.38 58.62
C ASN A 66 42.84 -26.64 57.44
N GLY A 67 42.64 -25.89 56.35
CA GLY A 67 43.42 -26.00 55.11
C GLY A 67 42.63 -26.57 53.93
N LYS A 68 43.36 -27.01 52.89
CA LYS A 68 42.79 -27.53 51.64
C LYS A 68 42.77 -29.07 51.63
N LEU A 69 41.58 -29.64 51.57
CA LEU A 69 41.31 -31.05 51.31
C LEU A 69 41.11 -31.26 49.80
N PHE A 70 41.76 -32.27 49.22
CA PHE A 70 41.66 -32.60 47.79
C PHE A 70 41.30 -34.07 47.63
N PHE A 71 40.24 -34.36 46.86
CA PHE A 71 39.68 -35.69 46.69
C PHE A 71 39.78 -36.14 45.21
N ASP A 72 40.53 -37.22 44.93
CA ASP A 72 40.63 -37.86 43.60
C ASP A 72 39.62 -39.03 43.45
N MET A 73 38.42 -38.86 44.01
CA MET A 73 37.37 -39.87 44.00
C MET A 73 36.46 -39.75 42.77
N LYS A 74 36.03 -40.89 42.23
CA LYS A 74 35.10 -41.01 41.08
C LYS A 74 33.68 -41.43 41.47
N ASN A 75 33.35 -41.33 42.75
CA ASN A 75 32.05 -41.65 43.35
C ASN A 75 31.75 -40.59 44.42
N ASP A 76 30.48 -40.37 44.74
CA ASP A 76 30.08 -39.56 45.89
C ASP A 76 30.46 -40.24 47.22
N PHE A 77 30.91 -39.44 48.18
CA PHE A 77 31.13 -39.83 49.56
C PHE A 77 29.79 -39.80 50.32
N LYS A 78 29.28 -40.98 50.68
CA LYS A 78 27.93 -41.13 51.22
C LYS A 78 27.94 -41.28 52.74
N VAL A 79 27.40 -40.29 53.44
CA VAL A 79 27.17 -40.29 54.89
C VAL A 79 25.79 -40.90 55.15
N MET A 80 25.78 -42.20 55.46
CA MET A 80 24.58 -42.95 55.87
C MET A 80 24.77 -43.52 57.28
N PRO A 81 24.16 -42.92 58.31
CA PRO A 81 24.24 -43.45 59.67
C PRO A 81 23.34 -44.69 59.85
N PRO A 82 23.77 -45.74 60.58
CA PRO A 82 23.07 -47.03 60.61
C PRO A 82 21.74 -47.08 61.39
N THR A 83 21.39 -46.08 62.22
CA THR A 83 20.03 -45.81 62.79
C THR A 83 20.08 -44.62 63.77
N ASN A 84 19.21 -43.61 63.59
CA ASN A 84 19.02 -42.43 64.46
C ASN A 84 20.31 -41.70 64.89
N TYR A 85 20.84 -40.83 64.04
CA TYR A 85 22.04 -40.02 64.32
C TYR A 85 21.76 -38.52 64.18
N GLY A 86 22.28 -37.75 65.16
CA GLY A 86 22.02 -36.33 65.32
C GLY A 86 22.81 -35.40 64.39
N SER A 87 22.90 -34.13 64.80
CA SER A 87 23.34 -33.01 63.96
C SER A 87 24.81 -33.06 63.54
N ILE A 88 25.07 -32.71 62.28
CA ILE A 88 26.43 -32.57 61.73
C ILE A 88 26.65 -31.10 61.37
N ILE A 89 27.69 -30.47 61.92
CA ILE A 89 28.16 -29.14 61.54
C ILE A 89 29.49 -29.28 60.81
N LEU A 90 29.56 -28.86 59.55
CA LEU A 90 30.78 -28.83 58.75
C LEU A 90 31.24 -27.38 58.56
N LYS A 91 32.30 -26.99 59.28
CA LYS A 91 32.72 -25.59 59.41
C LYS A 91 34.15 -25.37 58.94
N GLY A 92 34.42 -24.29 58.21
CA GLY A 92 35.78 -23.82 57.96
C GLY A 92 36.27 -22.84 59.04
N ILE A 93 37.58 -22.60 59.09
CA ILE A 93 38.16 -21.47 59.85
C ILE A 93 37.82 -20.14 59.16
N ASN A 94 37.89 -20.15 57.82
CA ASN A 94 37.44 -19.09 56.91
C ASN A 94 37.39 -19.64 55.47
N LYS A 95 36.65 -18.94 54.60
CA LYS A 95 36.43 -19.32 53.20
C LYS A 95 37.70 -19.46 52.35
N GLU A 96 38.71 -18.63 52.62
CA GLU A 96 39.92 -18.51 51.79
C GLU A 96 40.91 -19.66 52.06
N GLU A 97 41.02 -20.08 53.31
CA GLU A 97 41.96 -21.12 53.76
C GLU A 97 41.31 -22.51 53.84
N SER A 98 39.99 -22.60 54.04
CA SER A 98 39.26 -23.85 54.29
C SER A 98 38.59 -24.32 53.00
N ILE A 99 39.21 -25.25 52.27
CA ILE A 99 38.79 -25.63 50.92
C ILE A 99 38.53 -27.14 50.85
N ILE A 100 37.36 -27.55 50.37
CA ILE A 100 37.09 -28.92 49.89
C ILE A 100 37.13 -28.90 48.36
N ASP A 101 38.00 -29.72 47.75
CA ASP A 101 38.20 -29.76 46.30
C ASP A 101 38.09 -31.19 45.73
N PHE A 102 36.92 -31.54 45.18
CA PHE A 102 36.72 -32.77 44.41
C PHE A 102 37.18 -32.55 42.97
N LYS A 103 38.19 -33.32 42.55
CA LYS A 103 38.76 -33.29 41.20
C LYS A 103 37.71 -33.52 40.10
N TYR A 104 36.69 -34.32 40.40
CA TYR A 104 35.54 -34.62 39.54
C TYR A 104 34.29 -34.02 40.18
N ARG A 105 33.98 -32.76 39.85
CA ARG A 105 33.02 -31.92 40.60
C ARG A 105 31.55 -32.36 40.56
N LYS A 106 31.18 -33.32 39.69
CA LYS A 106 29.89 -34.04 39.80
C LYS A 106 29.76 -34.90 41.05
N TYR A 107 30.87 -35.27 41.69
CA TYR A 107 30.88 -36.03 42.92
C TYR A 107 31.16 -35.10 44.10
N GLY A 108 30.68 -35.48 45.27
CA GLY A 108 30.98 -34.78 46.50
C GLY A 108 30.46 -35.52 47.72
N ILE A 109 29.63 -34.86 48.53
CA ILE A 109 29.12 -35.41 49.79
C ILE A 109 27.60 -35.53 49.73
N ILE A 110 27.11 -36.74 50.03
CA ILE A 110 25.69 -37.05 50.16
C ILE A 110 25.40 -37.32 51.64
N PHE A 111 24.55 -36.50 52.23
CA PHE A 111 23.99 -36.69 53.57
C PHE A 111 22.62 -37.37 53.43
N GLU A 112 22.41 -38.54 54.03
CA GLU A 112 21.11 -39.25 54.00
C GLU A 112 20.68 -39.73 55.40
N ASN A 113 19.41 -39.48 55.76
CA ASN A 113 18.78 -39.88 57.04
C ASN A 113 19.50 -39.30 58.28
N ILE A 114 19.58 -37.97 58.35
CA ILE A 114 20.25 -37.22 59.42
C ILE A 114 19.30 -36.15 59.96
N THR A 115 19.31 -35.90 61.27
CA THR A 115 18.40 -34.94 61.91
C THR A 115 18.61 -33.51 61.40
N SER A 116 19.84 -33.00 61.44
CA SER A 116 20.20 -31.72 60.81
C SER A 116 21.65 -31.67 60.31
N VAL A 117 21.88 -30.85 59.28
CA VAL A 117 23.19 -30.66 58.63
C VAL A 117 23.44 -29.17 58.47
N GLU A 118 24.53 -28.65 59.03
CA GLU A 118 25.02 -27.29 58.82
C GLU A 118 26.32 -27.31 58.01
N ILE A 119 26.49 -26.43 57.03
CA ILE A 119 27.74 -26.26 56.27
C ILE A 119 28.08 -24.76 56.20
N CYS A 120 29.23 -24.35 56.75
CA CYS A 120 29.58 -22.94 56.84
C CYS A 120 31.08 -22.59 56.76
N ASP A 121 31.37 -21.31 56.49
CA ASP A 121 32.68 -20.66 56.57
C ASP A 121 33.80 -21.28 55.71
N LEU A 122 33.47 -21.86 54.53
CA LEU A 122 34.42 -22.60 53.69
C LEU A 122 34.23 -22.36 52.18
N THR A 123 35.16 -22.85 51.36
CA THR A 123 35.01 -22.99 49.91
C THR A 123 34.83 -24.46 49.53
N PHE A 124 33.88 -24.77 48.63
CA PHE A 124 33.58 -26.14 48.20
C PHE A 124 33.58 -26.26 46.68
N TYR A 125 34.25 -27.28 46.15
CA TYR A 125 34.22 -27.66 44.75
C TYR A 125 33.75 -29.10 44.62
N GLY A 126 32.48 -29.34 44.27
CA GLY A 126 31.92 -30.70 44.23
C GLY A 126 30.40 -30.74 44.24
N HIS A 127 29.83 -31.90 44.56
CA HIS A 127 28.38 -32.07 44.74
C HIS A 127 28.00 -32.04 46.23
N ILE A 128 26.97 -31.27 46.59
CA ILE A 128 26.38 -31.28 47.93
C ILE A 128 24.95 -31.81 47.81
N GLN A 129 24.64 -32.95 48.44
CA GLN A 129 23.30 -33.54 48.41
C GLN A 129 22.75 -33.77 49.82
N LEU A 130 21.54 -33.29 50.06
CA LEU A 130 20.79 -33.46 51.31
C LEU A 130 19.54 -34.33 51.05
N MET A 131 19.55 -35.57 51.52
CA MET A 131 18.42 -36.50 51.37
C MET A 131 17.81 -36.83 52.72
N ARG A 132 16.47 -36.78 52.83
CA ARG A 132 15.73 -37.18 54.03
C ARG A 132 16.31 -36.57 55.32
N ILE A 133 16.45 -35.25 55.31
CA ILE A 133 16.78 -34.49 56.52
C ILE A 133 15.48 -34.31 57.32
N GLU A 134 15.53 -34.62 58.62
CA GLU A 134 14.34 -34.63 59.49
C GLU A 134 13.93 -33.19 59.86
N GLU A 135 14.86 -32.41 60.42
CA GLU A 135 14.61 -31.06 60.93
C GLU A 135 15.13 -29.96 60.00
N SER A 136 16.46 -29.86 59.78
CA SER A 136 17.02 -28.74 59.01
C SER A 136 18.35 -29.01 58.31
N GLY A 137 18.42 -28.68 57.02
CA GLY A 137 19.68 -28.49 56.30
C GLY A 137 20.00 -27.00 56.14
N TYR A 138 21.07 -26.50 56.72
CA TYR A 138 21.47 -25.09 56.67
C TYR A 138 22.84 -24.93 56.01
N ILE A 139 22.90 -24.24 54.87
CA ILE A 139 24.14 -23.99 54.15
C ILE A 139 24.33 -22.48 54.10
N HIS A 140 25.36 -21.96 54.75
CA HIS A 140 25.58 -20.51 54.77
C HIS A 140 27.04 -20.11 54.71
N ASP A 141 27.30 -18.87 54.30
CA ASP A 141 28.65 -18.29 54.28
C ASP A 141 29.67 -19.22 53.61
N ILE A 142 29.37 -19.61 52.36
CA ILE A 142 30.16 -20.59 51.59
C ILE A 142 30.27 -20.16 50.13
N ASP A 143 31.46 -20.31 49.56
CA ASP A 143 31.71 -20.20 48.12
C ASP A 143 31.65 -21.61 47.51
N HIS A 144 30.66 -21.87 46.65
CA HIS A 144 30.41 -23.20 46.11
C HIS A 144 30.45 -23.21 44.58
N MET A 145 31.35 -24.00 43.98
CA MET A 145 31.30 -24.28 42.54
C MET A 145 31.12 -25.78 42.26
N GLY A 146 29.95 -26.15 41.73
CA GLY A 146 29.57 -27.54 41.62
C GLY A 146 28.06 -27.76 41.44
N LEU A 147 27.50 -28.71 42.19
CA LEU A 147 26.10 -29.15 42.09
C LEU A 147 25.44 -29.20 43.47
N THR A 148 24.15 -28.86 43.56
CA THR A 148 23.42 -28.93 44.85
C THR A 148 22.06 -29.59 44.68
N ASP A 149 21.78 -30.61 45.49
CA ASP A 149 20.53 -31.37 45.47
C ASP A 149 19.88 -31.46 46.85
N THR A 150 18.57 -31.29 46.94
CA THR A 150 17.78 -31.72 48.09
C THR A 150 16.70 -32.72 47.67
N ARG A 151 16.42 -33.72 48.52
CA ARG A 151 15.40 -34.72 48.22
C ARG A 151 14.69 -35.25 49.48
N GLY A 152 13.38 -35.02 49.54
CA GLY A 152 12.48 -35.80 50.38
C GLY A 152 12.66 -35.57 51.88
N ALA A 153 12.76 -34.31 52.30
CA ALA A 153 12.57 -33.93 53.70
C ALA A 153 11.24 -34.47 54.25
N GLU A 154 11.21 -34.84 55.52
CA GLU A 154 10.02 -35.37 56.17
C GLU A 154 8.95 -34.27 56.40
N LYS A 155 7.84 -34.58 57.09
CA LYS A 155 6.83 -33.56 57.40
C LYS A 155 7.41 -32.58 58.43
N GLY A 156 7.68 -31.34 58.00
CA GLY A 156 8.28 -30.27 58.80
C GLY A 156 9.72 -29.89 58.43
N GLY A 157 10.49 -30.78 57.77
CA GLY A 157 11.89 -30.52 57.46
C GLY A 157 12.11 -29.32 56.53
N GLN A 158 13.12 -28.49 56.84
CA GLN A 158 13.45 -27.24 56.14
C GLN A 158 14.87 -27.20 55.56
N TYR A 159 15.05 -26.51 54.45
CA TYR A 159 16.35 -26.18 53.86
C TYR A 159 16.57 -24.67 53.90
N LYS A 160 17.74 -24.23 54.34
CA LYS A 160 18.11 -22.81 54.45
C LYS A 160 19.43 -22.57 53.72
N PHE A 161 19.47 -21.54 52.89
CA PHE A 161 20.66 -21.08 52.17
C PHE A 161 20.86 -19.60 52.47
N LYS A 162 22.03 -19.20 52.98
CA LYS A 162 22.30 -17.78 53.31
C LYS A 162 23.72 -17.34 52.96
N ASN A 163 23.91 -16.16 52.37
CA ASN A 163 25.24 -15.73 51.89
C ASN A 163 25.91 -16.80 50.99
N TYR A 164 25.09 -17.51 50.20
CA TYR A 164 25.48 -18.66 49.40
C TYR A 164 25.96 -18.19 48.02
N ASN A 165 27.25 -18.25 47.71
CA ASN A 165 27.79 -17.84 46.42
C ASN A 165 28.03 -19.09 45.54
N PHE A 166 27.00 -19.45 44.78
CA PHE A 166 26.95 -20.62 43.92
C PHE A 166 27.38 -20.32 42.48
N ILE A 167 28.23 -21.17 41.92
CA ILE A 167 28.63 -21.17 40.51
C ILE A 167 28.45 -22.58 39.93
N ALA A 168 27.71 -22.70 38.82
CA ALA A 168 27.57 -23.97 38.12
C ALA A 168 28.90 -24.44 37.51
N ASN A 169 29.14 -25.76 37.50
CA ASN A 169 30.37 -26.35 36.94
C ASN A 169 30.25 -26.69 35.45
N ASP A 170 31.20 -26.22 34.64
CA ASP A 170 31.24 -26.46 33.19
C ASP A 170 31.59 -27.90 32.78
N GLN A 171 32.38 -28.62 33.60
CA GLN A 171 32.91 -29.94 33.22
C GLN A 171 31.89 -31.07 33.30
N ASP A 172 30.89 -30.94 34.19
CA ASP A 172 29.88 -31.95 34.47
C ASP A 172 28.47 -31.38 34.28
N ALA A 173 28.22 -30.91 33.06
CA ALA A 173 26.96 -30.31 32.63
C ALA A 173 25.72 -31.15 32.99
N ARG A 174 24.80 -30.56 33.77
CA ARG A 174 23.44 -31.10 33.98
C ARG A 174 22.40 -30.00 33.82
N ALA A 175 21.20 -30.39 33.39
CA ALA A 175 20.13 -29.46 33.04
C ALA A 175 19.83 -28.39 34.12
N LYS A 176 19.88 -28.76 35.41
CA LYS A 176 19.63 -27.84 36.54
C LYS A 176 20.79 -27.88 37.52
N SER A 177 21.37 -26.75 37.92
CA SER A 177 22.58 -26.76 38.76
C SER A 177 22.28 -26.90 40.25
N VAL A 178 21.21 -26.26 40.74
CA VAL A 178 20.64 -26.44 42.08
C VAL A 178 19.23 -27.01 41.94
N GLN A 179 18.98 -28.22 42.47
CA GLN A 179 17.68 -28.88 42.43
C GLN A 179 17.14 -29.11 43.85
N LEU A 180 16.05 -28.44 44.18
CA LEU A 180 15.40 -28.44 45.48
C LEU A 180 14.10 -29.26 45.37
N THR A 181 14.00 -30.40 46.07
CA THR A 181 12.89 -31.36 45.89
C THR A 181 12.23 -31.77 47.21
N GLY A 182 11.10 -31.11 47.53
CA GLY A 182 10.36 -31.26 48.78
C GLY A 182 11.05 -30.58 49.98
N GLY A 183 10.29 -30.34 51.05
CA GLY A 183 10.74 -29.55 52.20
C GLY A 183 10.42 -28.06 52.04
N ASN A 184 10.32 -27.34 53.15
CA ASN A 184 10.23 -25.88 53.12
C ASN A 184 11.63 -25.33 52.81
N THR A 185 11.77 -24.38 51.89
CA THR A 185 13.09 -23.88 51.49
C THR A 185 13.18 -22.35 51.58
N TYR A 186 14.24 -21.84 52.18
CA TYR A 186 14.50 -20.41 52.34
C TYR A 186 15.89 -20.09 51.76
N ILE A 187 15.98 -19.08 50.90
CA ILE A 187 17.21 -18.62 50.29
C ILE A 187 17.34 -17.11 50.52
N GLU A 188 18.36 -16.67 51.26
CA GLU A 188 18.57 -15.26 51.61
C GLU A 188 19.95 -14.77 51.22
N ASP A 189 20.07 -13.51 50.81
CA ASP A 189 21.35 -12.78 50.68
C ASP A 189 22.38 -13.52 49.78
N SER A 190 21.90 -14.29 48.79
CA SER A 190 22.67 -15.32 48.06
C SER A 190 22.84 -15.03 46.56
N ARG A 191 23.89 -15.59 45.96
CA ARG A 191 24.30 -15.36 44.56
C ARG A 191 24.38 -16.68 43.79
N PHE A 192 23.78 -16.73 42.61
CA PHE A 192 23.71 -17.92 41.77
C PHE A 192 24.15 -17.58 40.33
N VAL A 193 25.15 -18.29 39.83
CA VAL A 193 25.74 -18.08 38.50
C VAL A 193 25.67 -19.35 37.66
N GLY A 194 24.98 -19.28 36.53
CA GLY A 194 24.93 -20.32 35.52
C GLY A 194 26.22 -20.45 34.72
N SER A 195 26.39 -21.58 34.03
CA SER A 195 27.57 -21.92 33.24
C SER A 195 27.15 -22.70 31.98
N ILE A 196 28.05 -22.99 31.04
CA ILE A 196 27.68 -23.61 29.75
C ILE A 196 27.03 -24.99 29.91
N GLY A 197 27.29 -25.66 31.03
CA GLY A 197 26.70 -26.95 31.38
C GLY A 197 25.28 -26.87 31.95
N CYS A 198 24.86 -25.71 32.43
CA CYS A 198 23.51 -25.45 32.91
C CYS A 198 22.62 -25.06 31.72
N THR A 199 21.62 -25.87 31.37
CA THR A 199 20.86 -25.71 30.11
C THR A 199 19.34 -25.56 30.26
N GLU A 200 18.78 -25.87 31.43
CA GLU A 200 17.42 -25.47 31.80
C GLU A 200 17.47 -24.27 32.75
N SER A 201 17.97 -24.44 33.99
CA SER A 201 17.85 -23.43 35.07
C SER A 201 18.95 -23.49 36.12
N VAL A 202 19.42 -22.34 36.61
CA VAL A 202 20.37 -22.32 37.75
C VAL A 202 19.74 -22.93 39.00
N VAL A 203 18.53 -22.50 39.38
CA VAL A 203 17.75 -23.07 40.49
C VAL A 203 16.45 -23.70 39.98
N ARG A 204 16.12 -24.90 40.46
CA ARG A 204 14.79 -25.49 40.29
C ARG A 204 14.22 -25.94 41.62
N TYR A 205 13.01 -25.50 41.93
CA TYR A 205 12.19 -25.98 43.03
C TYR A 205 11.07 -26.89 42.52
N ASN A 206 10.84 -28.01 43.20
CA ASN A 206 9.63 -28.82 43.09
C ASN A 206 9.15 -29.19 44.50
N GLY A 207 8.01 -28.66 44.92
CA GLY A 207 7.43 -28.90 46.24
C GLY A 207 6.63 -30.21 46.34
N LYS A 208 6.26 -30.82 45.20
CA LYS A 208 5.32 -31.95 45.00
C LYS A 208 3.86 -31.68 45.38
N THR A 209 3.61 -30.81 46.34
CA THR A 209 2.28 -30.41 46.82
C THR A 209 2.32 -28.95 47.24
N PHE A 210 1.54 -28.11 46.58
CA PHE A 210 1.56 -26.65 46.81
C PHE A 210 0.98 -26.24 48.18
N GLU A 211 0.08 -27.04 48.76
CA GLU A 211 -0.61 -26.74 50.03
C GLU A 211 0.26 -26.91 51.29
N GLU A 212 1.31 -27.75 51.23
CA GLU A 212 2.09 -28.12 52.43
C GLU A 212 3.50 -27.52 52.46
N ARG A 213 4.01 -26.93 51.37
CA ARG A 213 5.45 -26.62 51.22
C ARG A 213 5.74 -25.20 50.72
N GLU A 214 6.54 -24.49 51.51
CA GLU A 214 6.95 -23.11 51.26
C GLU A 214 8.30 -23.01 50.52
N PHE A 215 8.44 -22.03 49.64
CA PHE A 215 9.70 -21.65 49.01
C PHE A 215 9.88 -20.12 49.04
N HIS A 216 10.80 -19.61 49.86
CA HIS A 216 11.04 -18.17 50.01
C HIS A 216 12.44 -17.81 49.51
N VAL A 217 12.54 -16.74 48.72
CA VAL A 217 13.80 -16.23 48.15
C VAL A 217 13.88 -14.72 48.38
N LYS A 218 14.99 -14.22 48.91
CA LYS A 218 15.11 -12.81 49.32
C LYS A 218 16.52 -12.26 49.13
N ASN A 219 16.62 -11.02 48.65
CA ASN A 219 17.89 -10.29 48.47
C ASN A 219 18.92 -11.06 47.60
N CYS A 220 18.46 -11.81 46.60
CA CYS A 220 19.30 -12.71 45.81
C CYS A 220 19.73 -12.14 44.46
N PHE A 221 20.84 -12.64 43.92
CA PHE A 221 21.35 -12.31 42.58
C PHE A 221 21.45 -13.57 41.72
N PHE A 222 20.81 -13.58 40.56
CA PHE A 222 20.82 -14.67 39.59
C PHE A 222 21.41 -14.19 38.27
N ASN A 223 22.42 -14.89 37.76
CA ASN A 223 23.00 -14.64 36.45
C ASN A 223 22.97 -15.91 35.61
N GLY A 224 22.17 -15.94 34.55
CA GLY A 224 22.05 -17.10 33.65
C GLY A 224 23.24 -17.27 32.69
N ASN A 225 24.12 -16.25 32.59
CA ASN A 225 25.25 -16.17 31.64
C ASN A 225 24.85 -16.45 30.17
N HIS A 226 23.59 -16.21 29.80
CA HIS A 226 22.97 -16.57 28.53
C HIS A 226 22.98 -18.08 28.21
N TYR A 227 23.12 -18.95 29.22
CA TYR A 227 23.05 -20.41 29.06
C TYR A 227 21.77 -21.03 29.64
N CYS A 228 21.19 -20.41 30.67
CA CYS A 228 20.05 -20.97 31.40
C CYS A 228 19.09 -19.90 31.98
N ASN A 229 17.91 -20.38 32.37
CA ASN A 229 16.90 -19.65 33.13
C ASN A 229 17.41 -19.41 34.57
N GLY A 230 16.96 -18.34 35.23
CA GLY A 230 17.34 -18.08 36.62
C GLY A 230 16.71 -19.08 37.59
N MET A 231 15.39 -19.28 37.50
CA MET A 231 14.62 -20.09 38.42
C MET A 231 13.36 -20.77 37.82
N ILE A 232 13.24 -22.08 38.01
CA ILE A 232 12.01 -22.83 37.74
C ILE A 232 11.33 -23.22 39.05
N VAL A 233 10.04 -22.92 39.20
CA VAL A 233 9.22 -23.26 40.37
C VAL A 233 8.06 -24.16 39.95
N GLN A 234 7.84 -25.24 40.69
CA GLN A 234 6.74 -26.18 40.46
C GLN A 234 6.12 -26.63 41.79
N GLU A 235 4.78 -26.72 41.82
CA GLU A 235 4.01 -27.37 42.90
C GLU A 235 4.37 -26.87 44.32
N GLY A 236 4.38 -25.53 44.51
CA GLY A 236 4.77 -24.90 45.79
C GLY A 236 4.07 -23.57 46.09
N ASN A 237 4.14 -23.13 47.35
CA ASN A 237 3.84 -21.76 47.77
C ASN A 237 5.14 -20.93 47.74
N PHE A 238 5.30 -20.11 46.71
CA PHE A 238 6.55 -19.42 46.37
C PHE A 238 6.49 -17.92 46.67
N SER A 239 7.56 -17.38 47.25
CA SER A 239 7.74 -15.93 47.33
C SER A 239 9.17 -15.48 46.99
N LEU A 240 9.28 -14.33 46.33
CA LEU A 240 10.53 -13.75 45.86
C LEU A 240 10.57 -12.24 46.12
N TYR A 241 11.60 -11.77 46.81
CA TYR A 241 11.74 -10.38 47.23
C TYR A 241 13.12 -9.78 46.91
N ASN A 242 13.18 -8.49 46.56
CA ASN A 242 14.41 -7.67 46.52
C ASN A 242 15.55 -8.26 45.68
N SER A 243 15.22 -8.99 44.60
CA SER A 243 16.20 -9.84 43.90
C SER A 243 16.45 -9.39 42.45
N ASN A 244 17.68 -9.64 41.97
CA ASN A 244 18.17 -9.21 40.66
C ASN A 244 18.45 -10.42 39.76
N PHE A 245 17.98 -10.35 38.51
CA PHE A 245 18.16 -11.37 37.48
C PHE A 245 18.81 -10.75 36.25
N ILE A 246 19.92 -11.34 35.77
CA ILE A 246 20.61 -10.88 34.56
C ILE A 246 20.93 -12.03 33.60
N ASN A 247 21.01 -11.71 32.31
CA ASN A 247 21.51 -12.59 31.25
C ASN A 247 20.79 -13.96 31.20
N GLY A 248 19.45 -13.95 31.22
CA GLY A 248 18.61 -15.15 31.20
C GLY A 248 18.48 -15.74 29.79
N TYR A 249 18.52 -17.07 29.68
CA TYR A 249 18.32 -17.78 28.41
C TYR A 249 17.57 -19.10 28.59
N ASN A 250 16.57 -19.37 27.77
CA ASN A 250 16.01 -20.72 27.67
C ASN A 250 15.54 -21.05 26.24
N ARG A 251 15.41 -22.35 25.93
CA ARG A 251 14.92 -22.84 24.64
C ARG A 251 13.46 -23.32 24.62
N LYS A 252 12.87 -23.60 25.79
CA LYS A 252 11.58 -24.29 25.94
C LYS A 252 10.66 -23.68 26.98
N GLN A 253 11.16 -22.74 27.78
CA GLN A 253 10.50 -22.15 28.95
C GLN A 253 10.83 -20.66 29.02
N GLY A 254 10.48 -19.98 30.11
CA GLY A 254 10.72 -18.53 30.23
C GLY A 254 12.20 -18.15 30.20
N GLY A 255 12.52 -16.91 29.86
CA GLY A 255 13.91 -16.42 29.80
C GLY A 255 14.55 -16.31 31.19
N PHE A 256 13.81 -15.75 32.15
CA PHE A 256 14.27 -15.62 33.54
C PHE A 256 13.63 -16.59 34.52
N MET A 257 12.33 -16.83 34.39
CA MET A 257 11.58 -17.61 35.36
C MET A 257 10.46 -18.44 34.71
N THR A 258 10.18 -19.59 35.30
CA THR A 258 8.99 -20.39 34.94
C THR A 258 8.31 -20.86 36.20
N VAL A 259 7.04 -20.51 36.35
CA VAL A 259 6.24 -20.81 37.54
C VAL A 259 5.04 -21.64 37.10
N ARG A 260 4.90 -22.84 37.66
CA ARG A 260 3.91 -23.81 37.20
C ARG A 260 3.19 -24.51 38.35
N ASP A 261 1.88 -24.72 38.20
CA ASP A 261 1.02 -25.44 39.16
C ASP A 261 1.27 -24.95 40.62
N SER A 262 1.45 -23.63 40.81
CA SER A 262 1.93 -23.01 42.07
C SER A 262 1.10 -21.79 42.51
N TYR A 263 1.29 -21.37 43.75
CA TYR A 263 0.92 -20.05 44.27
C TYR A 263 2.21 -19.21 44.35
N ALA A 264 2.24 -18.01 43.78
CA ALA A 264 3.49 -17.23 43.66
C ALA A 264 3.30 -15.74 43.98
N ILE A 265 4.23 -15.16 44.75
CA ILE A 265 4.30 -13.71 45.04
C ILE A 265 5.71 -13.18 44.78
N ILE A 266 5.85 -12.18 43.92
CA ILE A 266 7.14 -11.62 43.49
C ILE A 266 7.11 -10.10 43.67
N LYS A 267 7.98 -9.53 44.50
CA LYS A 267 8.00 -8.07 44.76
C LYS A 267 9.39 -7.45 44.71
N ASN A 268 9.48 -6.23 44.19
CA ASN A 268 10.70 -5.41 44.17
C ASN A 268 11.89 -6.12 43.50
N CYS A 269 11.73 -6.57 42.26
CA CYS A 269 12.74 -7.34 41.52
C CYS A 269 13.13 -6.68 40.19
N THR A 270 14.40 -6.80 39.81
CA THR A 270 14.92 -6.27 38.54
C THR A 270 15.37 -7.38 37.60
N TYR A 271 15.01 -7.29 36.33
CA TYR A 271 15.34 -8.25 35.27
C TYR A 271 16.08 -7.55 34.12
N ARG A 272 17.22 -8.06 33.64
CA ARG A 272 18.03 -7.41 32.57
C ARG A 272 18.63 -8.38 31.56
N ASN A 273 18.43 -8.15 30.27
CA ASN A 273 18.99 -8.92 29.16
C ASN A 273 18.48 -10.38 29.16
N GLY A 274 17.17 -10.56 28.97
CA GLY A 274 16.52 -11.88 28.90
C GLY A 274 16.19 -12.29 27.47
N TYR A 275 16.41 -13.54 27.12
CA TYR A 275 16.01 -14.11 25.83
C TYR A 275 15.37 -15.49 26.02
N THR A 276 14.33 -15.81 25.26
CA THR A 276 13.86 -17.20 25.12
C THR A 276 13.49 -17.56 23.69
N GLN A 277 13.76 -18.81 23.29
CA GLN A 277 13.20 -19.38 22.05
C GLN A 277 11.75 -19.85 22.19
N ALA A 278 11.19 -19.80 23.40
CA ALA A 278 9.81 -20.18 23.70
C ALA A 278 9.01 -18.94 24.13
N SER A 279 8.14 -19.11 25.12
CA SER A 279 7.27 -18.05 25.64
C SER A 279 7.75 -17.47 26.97
N GLY A 280 7.49 -16.19 27.22
CA GLY A 280 7.71 -15.54 28.53
C GLY A 280 9.15 -15.11 28.78
N GLY A 281 9.61 -14.04 28.11
CA GLY A 281 11.00 -13.54 28.25
C GLY A 281 11.41 -13.21 29.68
N VAL A 282 10.48 -12.76 30.53
CA VAL A 282 10.66 -12.77 32.00
C VAL A 282 9.95 -13.97 32.61
N PHE A 283 8.62 -14.02 32.47
CA PHE A 283 7.76 -14.97 33.17
C PHE A 283 7.01 -15.87 32.17
N ASN A 284 7.19 -17.17 32.35
CA ASN A 284 6.35 -18.19 31.73
C ASN A 284 5.52 -18.86 32.83
N THR A 285 4.20 -18.61 32.82
CA THR A 285 3.28 -19.07 33.86
C THR A 285 2.31 -20.11 33.30
N LEU A 286 2.18 -21.24 33.99
CA LEU A 286 1.44 -22.40 33.51
C LEU A 286 0.55 -22.96 34.61
N LYS A 287 -0.78 -22.83 34.47
CA LYS A 287 -1.77 -23.37 35.42
C LYS A 287 -1.52 -22.99 36.89
N ASN A 288 -1.00 -21.80 37.15
CA ASN A 288 -0.85 -21.32 38.52
C ASN A 288 -2.23 -21.10 39.15
N LEU A 289 -2.31 -21.23 40.47
CA LEU A 289 -3.52 -20.94 41.25
C LEU A 289 -3.66 -19.44 41.53
N TYR A 290 -2.51 -18.78 41.70
CA TYR A 290 -2.39 -17.34 41.90
C TYR A 290 -0.96 -16.91 41.55
N PHE A 291 -0.81 -15.74 40.94
CA PHE A 291 0.48 -15.14 40.66
C PHE A 291 0.42 -13.63 40.90
N GLU A 292 1.23 -13.12 41.84
CA GLU A 292 1.39 -11.68 42.08
C GLU A 292 2.79 -11.23 41.67
N ALA A 293 2.89 -10.14 40.91
CA ALA A 293 4.13 -9.47 40.57
C ALA A 293 4.01 -7.96 40.83
N THR A 294 4.75 -7.42 41.81
CA THR A 294 4.72 -5.98 42.12
C THR A 294 6.08 -5.32 42.08
N ASP A 295 6.10 -4.02 41.74
CA ASP A 295 7.28 -3.15 41.87
C ASP A 295 8.48 -3.68 41.05
N LEU A 296 8.24 -4.03 39.78
CA LEU A 296 9.24 -4.66 38.91
C LEU A 296 9.85 -3.68 37.91
N VAL A 297 11.17 -3.82 37.69
CA VAL A 297 11.90 -3.04 36.68
C VAL A 297 12.59 -3.98 35.69
N ILE A 298 12.22 -3.90 34.42
CA ILE A 298 12.57 -4.89 33.40
C ILE A 298 13.24 -4.19 32.23
N TYR A 299 14.39 -4.71 31.80
CA TYR A 299 15.20 -4.18 30.71
C TYR A 299 15.56 -5.27 29.71
N ASN A 300 15.40 -4.98 28.42
CA ASN A 300 15.96 -5.78 27.31
C ASN A 300 15.56 -7.26 27.39
N THR A 301 14.26 -7.53 27.43
CA THR A 301 13.74 -8.89 27.40
C THR A 301 13.10 -9.18 26.06
N THR A 302 13.30 -10.39 25.56
CA THR A 302 12.82 -10.82 24.24
C THR A 302 12.35 -12.28 24.28
N ALA A 303 11.39 -12.60 23.40
CA ALA A 303 10.89 -13.95 23.21
C ALA A 303 10.68 -14.24 21.72
N TYR A 304 10.87 -15.51 21.33
CA TYR A 304 10.70 -15.96 19.95
C TYR A 304 9.28 -16.44 19.63
N ASP A 305 8.61 -17.15 20.55
CA ASP A 305 7.25 -17.63 20.30
C ASP A 305 6.19 -16.62 20.76
N TYR A 306 6.18 -16.28 22.07
CA TYR A 306 5.13 -15.45 22.68
C TYR A 306 5.64 -14.66 23.88
N ALA A 307 5.24 -13.38 24.01
CA ALA A 307 5.51 -12.50 25.16
C ALA A 307 6.96 -12.38 25.65
N SER A 308 7.57 -11.25 25.33
CA SER A 308 8.88 -10.83 25.86
C SER A 308 8.86 -10.52 27.36
N PHE A 309 7.69 -10.17 27.91
CA PHE A 309 7.51 -9.99 29.35
C PHE A 309 6.78 -11.20 29.97
N TYR A 310 5.47 -11.33 29.74
CA TYR A 310 4.60 -12.21 30.52
C TYR A 310 3.71 -13.11 29.66
N TYR A 311 3.92 -14.42 29.78
CA TYR A 311 3.09 -15.45 29.17
C TYR A 311 2.27 -16.19 30.23
N GLU A 312 0.97 -16.38 30.00
CA GLU A 312 0.11 -17.18 30.87
C GLU A 312 -0.85 -18.11 30.14
N ASP A 313 -0.83 -19.37 30.55
CA ASP A 313 -1.70 -20.42 30.07
C ASP A 313 -2.40 -21.16 31.23
N SER A 314 -3.58 -20.68 31.61
CA SER A 314 -4.42 -21.23 32.69
C SER A 314 -5.57 -22.08 32.16
N ASN A 315 -6.07 -22.99 33.02
CA ASN A 315 -7.24 -23.82 32.77
C ASN A 315 -8.49 -23.35 33.55
N ASN A 316 -8.36 -22.35 34.44
CA ASN A 316 -9.45 -21.86 35.26
C ASN A 316 -9.41 -20.33 35.40
N LEU A 317 -10.56 -19.68 35.26
CA LEU A 317 -10.71 -18.22 35.37
C LEU A 317 -10.68 -17.71 36.81
N ASP A 318 -11.01 -18.55 37.81
CA ASP A 318 -10.85 -18.15 39.22
C ASP A 318 -9.37 -17.97 39.62
N ASN A 319 -8.45 -18.48 38.80
CA ASN A 319 -7.02 -18.36 39.03
C ASN A 319 -6.56 -17.00 38.47
N VAL A 320 -6.59 -15.97 39.32
CA VAL A 320 -6.25 -14.59 38.93
C VAL A 320 -4.75 -14.32 39.11
N SER A 321 -4.14 -13.71 38.09
CA SER A 321 -2.79 -13.16 38.16
C SER A 321 -2.82 -11.63 38.21
N VAL A 322 -2.02 -11.03 39.09
CA VAL A 322 -2.01 -9.58 39.36
C VAL A 322 -0.61 -9.03 39.16
N LEU A 323 -0.48 -8.06 38.25
CA LEU A 323 0.76 -7.33 37.98
C LEU A 323 0.57 -5.85 38.33
N LYS A 324 1.42 -5.29 39.21
CA LYS A 324 1.28 -3.91 39.69
C LYS A 324 2.59 -3.13 39.73
N ASN A 325 2.56 -1.85 39.34
CA ASN A 325 3.72 -0.95 39.41
C ASN A 325 4.93 -1.52 38.66
N ILE A 326 4.79 -1.65 37.34
CA ILE A 326 5.75 -2.33 36.47
C ILE A 326 6.35 -1.32 35.49
N THR A 327 7.67 -1.30 35.39
CA THR A 327 8.41 -0.54 34.38
C THR A 327 9.11 -1.50 33.41
N TYR A 328 8.70 -1.51 32.14
CA TYR A 328 9.28 -2.39 31.11
C TYR A 328 9.88 -1.61 29.92
N ILE A 329 11.21 -1.56 29.84
CA ILE A 329 11.97 -0.79 28.85
C ILE A 329 12.72 -1.75 27.94
N ASN A 330 12.64 -1.57 26.61
CA ASN A 330 13.34 -2.43 25.65
C ASN A 330 14.14 -1.61 24.62
N LEU A 331 15.28 -2.16 24.15
CA LEU A 331 16.20 -1.49 23.22
C LEU A 331 15.83 -1.68 21.73
N TRP A 332 14.58 -1.36 21.39
CA TRP A 332 14.14 -1.07 20.01
C TRP A 332 14.73 -2.02 18.94
N LYS A 333 15.52 -1.49 17.99
CA LYS A 333 16.08 -2.20 16.84
C LYS A 333 17.26 -3.14 17.14
N GLU A 334 17.88 -3.07 18.32
CA GLU A 334 19.05 -3.91 18.62
C GLU A 334 18.65 -5.33 19.04
N HIS A 335 17.46 -5.47 19.63
CA HIS A 335 16.90 -6.73 20.11
C HIS A 335 15.41 -6.83 19.73
N PRO A 336 15.08 -7.03 18.45
CA PRO A 336 13.70 -7.13 17.99
C PRO A 336 12.99 -8.33 18.62
N ASN A 337 11.70 -8.18 18.87
CA ASN A 337 10.84 -9.29 19.27
C ASN A 337 10.37 -10.08 18.05
N TYR A 338 10.37 -11.41 18.18
CA TYR A 338 10.01 -12.32 17.08
C TYR A 338 8.67 -13.04 17.30
N GLY A 339 8.16 -13.06 18.55
CA GLY A 339 6.91 -13.73 18.92
C GLY A 339 5.68 -12.82 18.99
N SER A 340 4.50 -13.43 18.92
CA SER A 340 3.22 -12.71 19.08
C SER A 340 2.97 -12.28 20.52
N GLY A 341 2.08 -11.32 20.75
CA GLY A 341 1.80 -10.82 22.11
C GLY A 341 3.06 -10.30 22.79
N THR A 342 3.83 -9.48 22.09
CA THR A 342 5.13 -8.89 22.40
C THR A 342 5.30 -8.54 23.88
N ILE A 343 4.33 -7.92 24.55
CA ILE A 343 4.39 -7.73 26.00
C ILE A 343 3.69 -8.90 26.71
N PHE A 344 2.41 -9.13 26.40
CA PHE A 344 1.53 -10.10 27.06
C PHE A 344 0.92 -11.09 26.08
N SER A 345 0.83 -12.35 26.51
CA SER A 345 0.15 -13.43 25.77
C SER A 345 -0.66 -14.32 26.72
N LEU A 346 -1.98 -14.30 26.57
CA LEU A 346 -2.94 -15.03 27.42
C LEU A 346 -3.69 -16.10 26.62
N TYR A 347 -3.72 -17.32 27.14
CA TYR A 347 -4.28 -18.49 26.48
C TYR A 347 -5.26 -19.29 27.35
N ARG A 348 -6.27 -19.88 26.69
CA ARG A 348 -7.32 -20.74 27.28
C ARG A 348 -8.21 -19.98 28.28
N LYS A 349 -7.95 -20.07 29.58
CA LYS A 349 -8.78 -19.52 30.67
C LYS A 349 -7.94 -18.69 31.66
N SER A 350 -7.00 -17.89 31.16
CA SER A 350 -6.16 -17.00 31.98
C SER A 350 -6.91 -15.72 32.35
N HIS A 351 -6.85 -15.27 33.61
CA HIS A 351 -7.40 -13.98 34.05
C HIS A 351 -6.28 -13.12 34.64
N VAL A 352 -5.93 -12.03 33.96
CA VAL A 352 -4.79 -11.18 34.32
C VAL A 352 -5.23 -9.74 34.55
N ILE A 353 -4.83 -9.18 35.68
CA ILE A 353 -5.08 -7.79 36.08
C ILE A 353 -3.74 -7.03 36.10
N ILE A 354 -3.64 -5.98 35.30
CA ILE A 354 -2.48 -5.08 35.20
C ILE A 354 -2.86 -3.72 35.78
N LYS A 355 -2.05 -3.20 36.72
CA LYS A 355 -2.22 -1.86 37.30
C LYS A 355 -0.91 -1.08 37.31
N ASP A 356 -0.96 0.20 36.94
CA ASP A 356 0.20 1.11 37.00
C ASP A 356 1.39 0.56 36.16
N PHE A 357 1.19 0.41 34.85
CA PHE A 357 2.15 -0.19 33.92
C PHE A 357 2.74 0.84 32.97
N TYR A 358 4.07 0.99 32.98
CA TYR A 358 4.83 1.81 32.05
C TYR A 358 5.65 0.93 31.11
N SER A 359 5.60 1.18 29.80
CA SER A 359 6.53 0.54 28.85
C SER A 359 6.98 1.44 27.70
N GLU A 360 8.22 1.24 27.25
CA GLU A 360 8.74 1.93 26.07
C GLU A 360 9.71 1.08 25.22
N GLY A 361 9.82 1.45 23.94
CA GLY A 361 10.88 0.95 23.04
C GLY A 361 10.58 -0.40 22.41
N LEU A 362 9.31 -0.66 22.10
CA LEU A 362 8.82 -1.95 21.64
C LEU A 362 8.88 -2.04 20.11
N TYR A 363 9.76 -2.90 19.59
CA TYR A 363 10.00 -3.07 18.16
C TYR A 363 9.95 -4.55 17.78
N CYS A 364 9.16 -4.88 16.76
CA CYS A 364 8.83 -6.25 16.37
C CYS A 364 8.84 -6.37 14.83
N GLU A 365 9.58 -7.34 14.29
CA GLU A 365 9.83 -7.49 12.84
C GLU A 365 9.14 -8.70 12.19
N VAL A 366 8.23 -9.37 12.90
CA VAL A 366 7.63 -10.66 12.48
C VAL A 366 6.13 -10.53 12.28
N LEU A 367 5.58 -11.34 11.37
CA LEU A 367 4.21 -11.27 10.82
C LEU A 367 3.03 -11.39 11.82
N THR A 368 3.26 -11.34 13.13
CA THR A 368 2.23 -11.52 14.18
C THR A 368 2.44 -10.59 15.38
N CYS A 369 2.99 -9.39 15.14
CA CYS A 369 3.21 -8.38 16.18
C CYS A 369 1.88 -7.91 16.80
N SER A 370 1.78 -8.04 18.12
CA SER A 370 0.65 -7.58 18.94
C SER A 370 1.19 -7.31 20.33
N MET A 371 0.90 -6.18 20.99
CA MET A 371 1.47 -5.90 22.32
C MET A 371 0.75 -6.69 23.41
N PHE A 372 -0.58 -6.74 23.33
CA PHE A 372 -1.46 -7.49 24.24
C PHE A 372 -2.28 -8.50 23.42
N LEU A 373 -1.91 -9.78 23.53
CA LEU A 373 -2.56 -10.89 22.86
C LEU A 373 -3.45 -11.67 23.84
N VAL A 374 -4.74 -11.78 23.53
CA VAL A 374 -5.73 -12.50 24.33
C VAL A 374 -6.46 -13.52 23.46
N LYS A 375 -6.43 -14.81 23.85
CA LYS A 375 -7.03 -15.91 23.09
C LYS A 375 -8.01 -16.77 23.89
N HIS A 376 -8.91 -17.41 23.15
CA HIS A 376 -9.92 -18.36 23.62
C HIS A 376 -10.92 -17.71 24.58
N GLN A 377 -10.82 -17.96 25.89
CA GLN A 377 -11.76 -17.52 26.92
C GLN A 377 -11.04 -16.72 28.01
N SER A 378 -9.88 -16.14 27.66
CA SER A 378 -9.01 -15.42 28.60
C SER A 378 -9.47 -13.97 28.80
N ILE A 379 -9.21 -13.42 30.00
CA ILE A 379 -9.61 -12.07 30.40
C ILE A 379 -8.35 -11.26 30.73
N LEU A 380 -8.21 -10.09 30.12
CA LEU A 380 -7.20 -9.09 30.45
C LEU A 380 -7.88 -7.83 30.98
N GLU A 381 -7.52 -7.40 32.19
CA GLU A 381 -7.96 -6.13 32.79
C GLU A 381 -6.76 -5.21 32.98
N MET A 382 -6.87 -3.96 32.54
CA MET A 382 -5.78 -2.98 32.54
C MET A 382 -6.24 -1.65 33.13
N GLU A 383 -5.47 -1.12 34.07
CA GLU A 383 -5.71 0.18 34.72
C GLU A 383 -4.40 0.98 34.75
N ASN A 384 -4.45 2.28 34.44
CA ASN A 384 -3.31 3.20 34.49
C ASN A 384 -2.10 2.69 33.67
N THR A 385 -2.30 2.43 32.39
CA THR A 385 -1.24 1.92 31.50
C THR A 385 -0.73 3.00 30.55
N TYR A 386 0.59 3.21 30.50
CA TYR A 386 1.24 4.13 29.56
C TYR A 386 2.27 3.36 28.71
N VAL A 387 2.09 3.34 27.40
CA VAL A 387 3.01 2.68 26.45
C VAL A 387 3.45 3.67 25.37
N LYS A 388 4.75 3.77 25.12
CA LYS A 388 5.33 4.69 24.13
C LYS A 388 6.33 4.01 23.18
N ASN A 389 6.40 4.49 21.94
CA ASN A 389 7.30 3.99 20.90
C ASN A 389 7.03 2.50 20.63
N MET A 390 6.02 2.24 19.80
CA MET A 390 5.61 0.91 19.37
C MET A 390 5.79 0.80 17.85
N HIS A 391 6.49 -0.25 17.42
CA HIS A 391 6.62 -0.63 16.01
C HIS A 391 6.25 -2.10 15.82
N GLY A 392 5.43 -2.39 14.81
CA GLY A 392 5.16 -3.76 14.40
C GLY A 392 4.70 -3.91 12.95
N ILE A 393 4.70 -5.16 12.50
CA ILE A 393 4.44 -5.56 11.11
C ILE A 393 3.40 -6.68 11.08
N GLU A 394 2.32 -6.46 10.32
CA GLU A 394 1.10 -7.30 10.22
C GLU A 394 0.34 -7.53 11.55
N ALA A 395 -0.87 -8.09 11.46
CA ALA A 395 -1.78 -8.42 12.58
C ALA A 395 -2.30 -7.22 13.39
N GLY A 396 -2.47 -7.34 14.71
CA GLY A 396 -3.17 -6.36 15.57
C GLY A 396 -2.22 -5.71 16.57
N LEU A 397 -1.69 -4.53 16.27
CA LEU A 397 -0.47 -4.02 16.90
C LEU A 397 -0.60 -3.77 18.41
N VAL A 398 -1.61 -3.06 18.89
CA VAL A 398 -1.76 -2.78 20.32
C VAL A 398 -2.57 -3.89 20.98
N PHE A 399 -3.81 -4.10 20.53
CA PHE A 399 -4.70 -5.13 21.04
C PHE A 399 -5.00 -6.16 19.96
N TYR A 400 -4.80 -7.44 20.28
CA TYR A 400 -5.26 -8.56 19.46
C TYR A 400 -6.08 -9.51 20.34
N LEU A 401 -7.39 -9.53 20.10
CA LEU A 401 -8.33 -10.43 20.76
C LEU A 401 -8.91 -11.41 19.73
N THR A 402 -8.88 -12.71 20.06
CA THR A 402 -9.62 -13.72 19.31
C THR A 402 -10.29 -14.73 20.24
N SER A 403 -11.60 -14.88 20.09
CA SER A 403 -12.39 -15.98 20.67
C SER A 403 -12.56 -17.10 19.63
N ASP A 404 -12.91 -18.30 20.07
CA ASP A 404 -13.21 -19.42 19.17
C ASP A 404 -14.68 -19.38 18.73
N GLU A 405 -14.95 -19.54 17.43
CA GLU A 405 -16.31 -19.60 16.88
C GLU A 405 -17.02 -20.92 17.29
N LYS A 406 -17.58 -20.97 18.52
CA LYS A 406 -18.79 -21.70 18.98
C LYS A 406 -18.74 -22.06 20.47
N THR A 407 -19.29 -21.18 21.30
CA THR A 407 -19.99 -21.55 22.53
C THR A 407 -21.32 -20.83 22.55
N SER A 408 -22.37 -21.49 23.04
CA SER A 408 -23.76 -20.96 23.01
C SER A 408 -24.10 -20.06 24.20
N ASP A 409 -23.11 -19.76 25.05
CA ASP A 409 -23.26 -19.06 26.31
C ASP A 409 -22.32 -17.85 26.35
N ASP A 410 -22.88 -16.64 26.47
CA ASP A 410 -22.15 -15.34 26.44
C ASP A 410 -21.02 -15.19 27.48
N PHE A 411 -20.96 -16.07 28.47
CA PHE A 411 -20.01 -16.00 29.58
C PHE A 411 -18.63 -16.59 29.28
N ASP A 412 -18.47 -17.27 28.14
CA ASP A 412 -17.32 -18.14 27.87
C ASP A 412 -16.53 -17.66 26.62
N ILE A 413 -16.27 -16.34 26.53
CA ILE A 413 -15.55 -15.65 25.43
C ILE A 413 -14.39 -14.80 25.94
N ALA A 414 -13.37 -14.56 25.10
CA ALA A 414 -12.22 -13.70 25.44
C ALA A 414 -12.63 -12.23 25.67
N GLN A 415 -11.97 -11.57 26.63
CA GLN A 415 -12.24 -10.18 27.02
C GLN A 415 -10.97 -9.35 27.21
N ILE A 416 -10.97 -8.09 26.75
CA ILE A 416 -10.02 -7.04 27.16
C ILE A 416 -10.82 -5.89 27.78
N LYS A 417 -10.48 -5.49 29.01
CA LYS A 417 -11.02 -4.30 29.68
C LYS A 417 -9.86 -3.35 29.95
N ALA A 418 -9.85 -2.18 29.33
CA ALA A 418 -8.82 -1.17 29.53
C ALA A 418 -9.45 0.11 30.07
N ASN A 419 -8.89 0.65 31.15
CA ASN A 419 -9.32 1.90 31.75
C ASN A 419 -8.13 2.83 32.04
N ASN A 420 -8.24 4.10 31.62
CA ASN A 420 -7.21 5.12 31.84
C ASN A 420 -5.84 4.69 31.26
N CYS A 421 -5.81 4.45 29.93
CA CYS A 421 -4.62 4.01 29.23
C CYS A 421 -4.17 5.02 28.15
N THR A 422 -2.88 5.09 27.89
CA THR A 422 -2.27 6.02 26.93
C THR A 422 -1.26 5.31 26.05
N PHE A 423 -1.35 5.52 24.74
CA PHE A 423 -0.56 4.88 23.70
C PHE A 423 0.03 5.95 22.77
N VAL A 424 1.36 6.11 22.76
CA VAL A 424 2.03 7.23 22.07
C VAL A 424 3.08 6.74 21.09
N HIS A 425 3.15 7.31 19.89
CA HIS A 425 4.11 6.97 18.84
C HIS A 425 3.94 5.50 18.39
N VAL A 426 2.90 5.26 17.60
CA VAL A 426 2.47 3.95 17.08
C VAL A 426 2.78 3.87 15.59
N GLU A 427 3.83 3.13 15.20
CA GLU A 427 4.18 2.86 13.80
C GLU A 427 3.71 1.45 13.40
N HIS A 428 2.80 1.33 12.44
CA HIS A 428 2.28 0.05 11.95
C HIS A 428 2.39 -0.08 10.43
N VAL A 429 3.32 -0.92 9.95
CA VAL A 429 3.63 -1.09 8.52
C VAL A 429 3.26 -2.50 8.05
N THR A 430 2.40 -2.62 7.04
CA THR A 430 1.78 -3.92 6.69
C THR A 430 1.78 -4.17 5.19
N SER A 431 1.69 -5.45 4.82
CA SER A 431 1.50 -5.89 3.43
C SER A 431 0.17 -6.61 3.21
N GLY A 432 -0.47 -7.10 4.28
CA GLY A 432 -1.81 -7.68 4.30
C GLY A 432 -2.78 -6.95 5.24
N GLU A 433 -3.84 -7.68 5.64
CA GLU A 433 -4.86 -7.18 6.56
C GLU A 433 -4.36 -7.16 8.01
N ALA A 434 -4.50 -5.99 8.64
CA ALA A 434 -3.93 -5.69 9.95
C ALA A 434 -4.62 -4.45 10.55
N SER A 435 -4.54 -4.26 11.86
CA SER A 435 -5.08 -3.06 12.54
C SER A 435 -4.29 -2.68 13.79
N VAL A 436 -4.52 -1.50 14.38
CA VAL A 436 -3.99 -1.16 15.71
C VAL A 436 -4.79 -1.87 16.82
N ILE A 437 -6.10 -1.99 16.64
CA ILE A 437 -7.04 -2.69 17.52
C ILE A 437 -7.77 -3.78 16.71
N TRP A 438 -7.57 -5.05 17.06
CA TRP A 438 -8.09 -6.21 16.33
C TRP A 438 -8.99 -7.07 17.23
N ASN A 439 -10.30 -7.11 16.93
CA ASN A 439 -11.26 -7.98 17.62
C ASN A 439 -11.88 -9.01 16.66
N ASN A 440 -11.76 -10.29 17.03
CA ASN A 440 -12.39 -11.43 16.37
C ASN A 440 -13.23 -12.22 17.40
N GLY A 441 -14.54 -11.96 17.44
CA GLY A 441 -15.49 -12.78 18.22
C GLY A 441 -15.48 -12.67 19.75
N GLY A 442 -14.85 -11.66 20.36
CA GLY A 442 -14.97 -11.43 21.81
C GLY A 442 -15.25 -9.97 22.17
N ILE A 443 -15.09 -9.61 23.46
CA ILE A 443 -15.46 -8.28 23.95
C ILE A 443 -14.23 -7.43 24.27
N MET A 444 -14.17 -6.21 23.74
CA MET A 444 -13.28 -5.17 24.21
C MET A 444 -14.08 -4.06 24.88
N ASP A 445 -13.70 -3.66 26.09
CA ASP A 445 -14.27 -2.54 26.84
C ASP A 445 -13.16 -1.51 27.09
N LEU A 446 -13.19 -0.41 26.34
CA LEU A 446 -12.15 0.60 26.27
C LEU A 446 -12.66 1.92 26.86
N LYS A 447 -12.20 2.27 28.06
CA LYS A 447 -12.64 3.46 28.81
C LYS A 447 -11.49 4.43 29.06
N ASN A 448 -11.68 5.73 28.79
CA ASN A 448 -10.67 6.76 29.04
C ASN A 448 -9.32 6.42 28.35
N ILE A 449 -9.34 6.18 27.04
CA ILE A 449 -8.14 5.76 26.28
C ILE A 449 -7.68 6.89 25.37
N TYR A 450 -6.39 7.22 25.41
CA TYR A 450 -5.78 8.25 24.56
C TYR A 450 -4.72 7.61 23.65
N PHE A 451 -4.89 7.73 22.33
CA PHE A 451 -3.91 7.36 21.32
C PHE A 451 -3.36 8.63 20.66
N ASP A 452 -2.04 8.73 20.52
CA ASP A 452 -1.38 9.92 19.95
C ASP A 452 -0.20 9.51 19.06
N ASP A 453 0.01 10.27 17.98
CA ASP A 453 1.07 10.07 16.98
C ASP A 453 1.03 8.66 16.38
N ILE A 454 0.04 8.40 15.52
CA ILE A 454 -0.20 7.10 14.90
C ILE A 454 0.16 7.16 13.41
N GLU A 455 1.26 6.53 13.00
CA GLU A 455 1.65 6.35 11.59
C GLU A 455 1.29 4.93 11.13
N ILE A 456 0.39 4.82 10.15
CA ILE A 456 0.03 3.55 9.52
C ILE A 456 0.33 3.52 8.02
N GLU A 457 0.90 2.39 7.56
CA GLU A 457 1.11 2.07 6.16
C GLU A 457 0.35 0.77 5.84
N ARG A 458 -0.83 0.91 5.21
CA ARG A 458 -1.77 -0.15 4.80
C ARG A 458 -2.47 -0.91 5.94
N SER A 459 -2.22 -0.54 7.18
CA SER A 459 -2.99 -1.02 8.33
C SER A 459 -4.32 -0.27 8.48
N ARG A 460 -5.15 -0.73 9.41
CA ARG A 460 -6.38 -0.08 9.89
C ARG A 460 -6.17 0.47 11.30
N LEU A 461 -7.00 1.39 11.77
CA LEU A 461 -7.04 1.74 13.19
C LEU A 461 -7.74 0.63 13.98
N ILE A 462 -8.96 0.30 13.59
CA ILE A 462 -9.86 -0.60 14.33
C ILE A 462 -10.45 -1.62 13.37
N GLN A 463 -10.47 -2.89 13.77
CA GLN A 463 -11.13 -3.95 13.03
C GLN A 463 -11.95 -4.82 13.99
N SER A 464 -13.23 -5.03 13.67
CA SER A 464 -14.15 -5.90 14.43
C SER A 464 -14.91 -6.83 13.49
N TYR A 465 -14.88 -8.13 13.76
CA TYR A 465 -15.60 -9.12 12.94
C TYR A 465 -15.98 -10.40 13.71
N ASN A 466 -16.79 -11.25 13.08
CA ASN A 466 -17.28 -12.52 13.61
C ASN A 466 -17.97 -12.38 14.98
N ASN A 467 -18.91 -11.44 15.11
CA ASN A 467 -19.60 -11.09 16.37
C ASN A 467 -18.71 -10.51 17.49
N GLY A 468 -17.47 -10.13 17.20
CA GLY A 468 -16.65 -9.36 18.14
C GLY A 468 -17.29 -8.00 18.45
N THR A 469 -17.34 -7.58 19.71
CA THR A 469 -17.93 -6.28 20.12
C THR A 469 -16.87 -5.41 20.79
N ILE A 470 -16.77 -4.14 20.38
CA ILE A 470 -15.85 -3.15 20.97
C ILE A 470 -16.66 -1.98 21.53
N TYR A 471 -16.69 -1.83 22.85
CA TYR A 471 -17.25 -0.64 23.51
C TYR A 471 -16.15 0.41 23.69
N MET A 472 -16.36 1.63 23.23
CA MET A 472 -15.44 2.75 23.39
C MET A 472 -16.12 3.90 24.14
N ASN A 473 -15.67 4.19 25.36
CA ASN A 473 -16.18 5.28 26.18
C ASN A 473 -15.06 6.29 26.49
N ASN A 474 -15.23 7.55 26.08
CA ASN A 474 -14.23 8.60 26.25
C ASN A 474 -12.86 8.17 25.66
N VAL A 475 -12.85 7.89 24.35
CA VAL A 475 -11.65 7.44 23.62
C VAL A 475 -11.25 8.53 22.61
N GLU A 476 -9.99 8.93 22.61
CA GLU A 476 -9.47 9.95 21.70
C GLU A 476 -8.29 9.41 20.88
N PHE A 477 -8.37 9.60 19.56
CA PHE A 477 -7.29 9.35 18.61
C PHE A 477 -6.80 10.71 18.07
N ASN A 478 -5.55 11.06 18.34
CA ASN A 478 -4.92 12.30 17.93
C ASN A 478 -3.74 12.03 16.98
N ASN A 479 -3.49 12.95 16.05
CA ASN A 479 -2.36 12.91 15.11
C ASN A 479 -2.25 11.57 14.36
N VAL A 480 -3.29 11.24 13.58
CA VAL A 480 -3.38 9.98 12.83
C VAL A 480 -2.97 10.20 11.38
N TYR A 481 -1.93 9.52 10.91
CA TYR A 481 -1.43 9.60 9.54
C TYR A 481 -1.51 8.24 8.83
N ASN A 482 -2.26 8.16 7.73
CA ASN A 482 -2.25 7.01 6.82
C ASN A 482 -1.75 7.40 5.44
N LYS A 483 -0.66 6.74 5.03
CA LYS A 483 0.10 7.02 3.81
C LYS A 483 -0.49 6.36 2.56
N TYR A 484 -1.24 5.27 2.70
CA TYR A 484 -1.83 4.48 1.61
C TYR A 484 -3.35 4.40 1.75
N SER A 485 -4.04 3.86 0.74
CA SER A 485 -5.49 3.63 0.88
C SER A 485 -5.71 2.34 1.67
N SER A 486 -6.37 2.45 2.81
CA SER A 486 -6.91 1.35 3.63
C SER A 486 -8.10 1.87 4.45
N GLU A 487 -8.95 1.01 4.98
CA GLU A 487 -10.07 1.43 5.84
C GLU A 487 -9.56 1.85 7.23
N GLY A 488 -10.11 2.92 7.83
CA GLY A 488 -9.74 3.32 9.20
C GLY A 488 -10.35 2.40 10.24
N ILE A 489 -11.67 2.33 10.26
CA ILE A 489 -12.49 1.43 11.06
C ILE A 489 -13.15 0.47 10.09
N TYR A 490 -12.99 -0.84 10.31
CA TYR A 490 -13.56 -1.87 9.44
C TYR A 490 -14.40 -2.86 10.24
N VAL A 491 -15.65 -3.00 9.82
CA VAL A 491 -16.69 -3.75 10.54
C VAL A 491 -17.37 -4.71 9.58
N LYS A 492 -17.43 -5.99 9.94
CA LYS A 492 -17.88 -7.06 9.03
C LYS A 492 -18.40 -8.29 9.76
N LYS A 493 -19.29 -9.08 9.14
CA LYS A 493 -19.75 -10.39 9.66
C LYS A 493 -20.22 -10.32 11.13
N GLY A 494 -21.15 -9.42 11.41
CA GLY A 494 -21.76 -9.27 12.74
C GLY A 494 -20.87 -8.65 13.83
N GLY A 495 -19.63 -8.24 13.52
CA GLY A 495 -18.80 -7.50 14.51
C GLY A 495 -19.42 -6.14 14.84
N ASN A 496 -19.52 -5.77 16.12
CA ASN A 496 -20.10 -4.51 16.58
C ASN A 496 -19.02 -3.57 17.14
N ILE A 497 -19.25 -2.25 17.07
CA ILE A 497 -18.46 -1.23 17.77
C ILE A 497 -19.42 -0.16 18.28
N GLU A 498 -19.43 0.09 19.59
CA GLU A 498 -20.27 1.11 20.22
C GLU A 498 -19.42 2.29 20.67
N PHE A 499 -19.88 3.50 20.35
CA PHE A 499 -19.17 4.74 20.62
C PHE A 499 -19.95 5.58 21.66
N ASP A 500 -19.28 6.00 22.73
CA ASP A 500 -19.73 7.05 23.66
C ASP A 500 -18.58 8.06 23.83
N LYS A 501 -18.76 9.29 23.34
CA LYS A 501 -17.75 10.36 23.36
C LYS A 501 -16.42 9.92 22.76
N VAL A 502 -16.42 9.56 21.48
CA VAL A 502 -15.18 9.20 20.77
C VAL A 502 -14.73 10.34 19.85
N ALA A 503 -13.47 10.74 20.00
CA ALA A 503 -12.89 11.86 19.29
C ALA A 503 -11.76 11.40 18.34
N PHE A 504 -11.77 11.93 17.11
CA PHE A 504 -10.67 11.78 16.17
C PHE A 504 -10.18 13.18 15.76
N LYS A 505 -8.93 13.52 16.07
CA LYS A 505 -8.35 14.85 15.84
C LYS A 505 -7.08 14.78 15.00
N ASN A 506 -6.90 15.76 14.13
CA ASN A 506 -5.71 15.90 13.29
C ASN A 506 -5.47 14.62 12.46
N ILE A 507 -6.50 14.22 11.71
CA ILE A 507 -6.49 13.00 10.90
C ILE A 507 -6.02 13.35 9.49
N PHE A 508 -5.05 12.61 8.97
CA PHE A 508 -4.59 12.74 7.59
C PHE A 508 -4.60 11.36 6.93
N TYR A 509 -5.73 11.04 6.30
CA TYR A 509 -6.15 9.68 5.96
C TYR A 509 -6.56 9.56 4.50
N ARG A 510 -6.18 8.45 3.86
CA ARG A 510 -6.57 8.12 2.47
C ARG A 510 -7.43 6.86 2.46
N GLY A 511 -8.54 6.90 1.72
CA GLY A 511 -9.59 5.88 1.82
C GLY A 511 -10.61 6.23 2.89
N ALA A 512 -11.60 5.35 3.08
CA ALA A 512 -12.71 5.60 4.00
C ALA A 512 -12.23 5.53 5.45
N LEU A 513 -12.56 6.55 6.26
CA LEU A 513 -12.29 6.50 7.70
C LEU A 513 -13.09 5.35 8.35
N ILE A 514 -14.28 5.04 7.84
CA ILE A 514 -15.12 3.94 8.34
C ILE A 514 -15.69 3.14 7.18
N LYS A 515 -15.64 1.81 7.25
CA LYS A 515 -16.23 0.88 6.28
C LYS A 515 -17.02 -0.22 6.97
N ILE A 516 -18.24 -0.46 6.49
CA ILE A 516 -19.15 -1.52 6.96
C ILE A 516 -19.51 -2.46 5.81
N GLU A 517 -19.51 -3.78 6.09
CA GLU A 517 -19.88 -4.84 5.14
C GLU A 517 -20.86 -5.86 5.75
N ASP A 518 -21.97 -6.10 5.05
CA ASP A 518 -22.99 -7.13 5.28
C ASP A 518 -23.70 -7.08 6.66
N MET A 519 -23.99 -5.89 7.21
CA MET A 519 -24.68 -5.78 8.51
C MET A 519 -25.25 -4.41 8.87
N ASP A 520 -26.13 -4.38 9.88
CA ASP A 520 -26.64 -3.16 10.51
C ASP A 520 -25.69 -2.62 11.59
N PHE A 521 -25.58 -1.30 11.73
CA PHE A 521 -24.61 -0.64 12.60
C PHE A 521 -25.10 0.73 13.10
N ASN A 522 -24.79 1.11 14.36
CA ASN A 522 -25.15 2.41 14.93
C ASN A 522 -23.92 3.19 15.43
N PHE A 523 -23.75 4.43 14.97
CA PHE A 523 -22.80 5.41 15.47
C PHE A 523 -23.52 6.42 16.37
N GLU A 524 -22.98 6.74 17.54
CA GLU A 524 -23.45 7.86 18.37
C GLU A 524 -22.27 8.65 18.96
N GLY A 525 -22.43 9.98 19.09
CA GLY A 525 -21.54 10.80 19.92
C GLY A 525 -20.08 10.89 19.46
N ILE A 526 -19.85 10.82 18.14
CA ILE A 526 -18.52 10.96 17.53
C ILE A 526 -18.20 12.44 17.25
N SER A 527 -16.97 12.86 17.56
CA SER A 527 -16.43 14.16 17.13
C SER A 527 -15.18 14.00 16.26
N ILE A 528 -15.19 14.60 15.07
CA ILE A 528 -14.08 14.58 14.12
C ILE A 528 -13.60 16.00 13.87
N GLU A 529 -12.31 16.27 14.07
CA GLU A 529 -11.72 17.60 13.92
C GLU A 529 -10.43 17.54 13.09
N ASN A 530 -10.26 18.50 12.18
CA ASN A 530 -9.05 18.65 11.34
C ASN A 530 -8.79 17.39 10.48
N TYR A 531 -9.78 16.96 9.69
CA TYR A 531 -9.71 15.76 8.85
C TYR A 531 -9.27 16.11 7.41
N ASN A 532 -8.08 15.65 7.03
CA ASN A 532 -7.39 15.93 5.77
C ASN A 532 -7.07 17.42 5.56
N THR A 533 -7.07 18.21 6.63
CA THR A 533 -6.62 19.61 6.63
C THR A 533 -5.10 19.72 6.78
N CYS A 534 -4.52 20.79 6.22
CA CYS A 534 -3.12 21.15 6.47
C CYS A 534 -3.10 22.29 7.49
N PRO A 535 -2.37 22.19 8.62
CA PRO A 535 -2.31 23.27 9.61
C PRO A 535 -1.56 24.53 9.13
N ASP A 536 -0.66 24.37 8.15
CA ASP A 536 0.12 25.46 7.56
C ASP A 536 -0.13 25.52 6.04
N ASP A 537 -0.75 26.62 5.59
CA ASP A 537 -1.00 26.90 4.18
C ASP A 537 0.28 27.13 3.35
N MET A 538 1.45 27.22 4.00
CA MET A 538 2.76 27.29 3.36
C MET A 538 3.41 25.91 3.18
N ASP A 539 2.88 24.83 3.76
CA ASP A 539 3.39 23.47 3.54
C ASP A 539 2.89 22.90 2.20
N PHE A 540 3.64 23.22 1.15
CA PHE A 540 3.43 22.69 -0.20
C PHE A 540 3.44 21.15 -0.27
N GLN A 541 4.11 20.44 0.65
CA GLN A 541 4.11 18.98 0.67
C GLN A 541 2.77 18.46 1.23
N CYS A 542 2.33 18.98 2.38
CA CYS A 542 1.00 18.68 2.92
C CYS A 542 -0.10 19.00 1.90
N ILE A 543 -0.11 20.19 1.32
CA ILE A 543 -1.13 20.62 0.35
C ILE A 543 -1.12 19.74 -0.89
N SER A 544 0.05 19.34 -1.41
CA SER A 544 0.15 18.41 -2.54
C SER A 544 -0.45 17.03 -2.21
N GLN A 545 -0.22 16.53 -0.99
CA GLN A 545 -0.74 15.25 -0.54
C GLN A 545 -2.24 15.29 -0.22
N GLN A 546 -2.72 16.37 0.40
CA GLN A 546 -4.13 16.66 0.61
C GLN A 546 -4.88 16.67 -0.73
N ASN A 547 -4.38 17.42 -1.73
CA ASN A 547 -5.00 17.45 -3.05
C ASN A 547 -5.00 16.06 -3.72
N LYS A 548 -3.98 15.24 -3.50
CA LYS A 548 -3.98 13.84 -3.96
C LYS A 548 -5.05 12.98 -3.26
N TYR A 549 -5.30 13.20 -1.96
CA TYR A 549 -6.32 12.46 -1.20
C TYR A 549 -7.73 12.93 -1.56
N LEU A 550 -7.93 14.24 -1.73
CA LEU A 550 -9.20 14.85 -2.15
C LEU A 550 -9.68 14.31 -3.51
N ASN A 551 -8.74 14.09 -4.43
CA ASN A 551 -9.01 13.55 -5.77
C ASN A 551 -9.12 12.01 -5.81
N ASP A 552 -8.98 11.33 -4.68
CA ASP A 552 -9.22 9.88 -4.57
C ASP A 552 -10.68 9.66 -4.15
N PRO A 553 -11.52 9.01 -4.98
CA PRO A 553 -12.95 8.87 -4.71
C PRO A 553 -13.26 8.03 -3.48
N GLU A 554 -12.31 7.24 -2.97
CA GLU A 554 -12.43 6.45 -1.75
C GLU A 554 -12.16 7.28 -0.47
N THR A 555 -11.65 8.51 -0.56
CA THR A 555 -11.40 9.38 0.61
C THR A 555 -12.69 10.04 1.09
N VAL A 556 -13.40 9.30 1.95
CA VAL A 556 -14.70 9.67 2.52
C VAL A 556 -14.73 9.42 4.03
N LEU A 557 -15.75 9.92 4.73
CA LEU A 557 -15.99 9.54 6.12
C LEU A 557 -16.41 8.08 6.22
N LEU A 558 -17.51 7.73 5.53
CA LEU A 558 -18.19 6.45 5.70
C LEU A 558 -18.40 5.79 4.34
N ARG A 559 -18.08 4.50 4.28
CA ARG A 559 -18.40 3.59 3.19
C ARG A 559 -19.30 2.46 3.68
N VAL A 560 -20.44 2.29 3.04
CA VAL A 560 -21.41 1.23 3.29
C VAL A 560 -21.51 0.38 2.02
N ASP A 561 -21.03 -0.87 2.08
CA ASP A 561 -21.25 -1.80 0.96
C ASP A 561 -22.71 -2.34 1.00
N THR A 562 -23.11 -3.20 0.06
CA THR A 562 -24.53 -3.58 -0.16
C THR A 562 -25.23 -4.22 1.05
N ASN A 563 -26.57 -4.14 1.12
CA ASN A 563 -27.41 -4.78 2.15
C ASN A 563 -27.04 -4.46 3.61
N SER A 564 -26.67 -3.22 3.91
CA SER A 564 -26.24 -2.78 5.25
C SER A 564 -26.98 -1.51 5.67
N THR A 565 -27.51 -1.47 6.91
CA THR A 565 -28.16 -0.27 7.48
C THR A 565 -27.23 0.43 8.46
N VAL A 566 -27.03 1.73 8.30
CA VAL A 566 -26.16 2.51 9.18
C VAL A 566 -26.93 3.68 9.77
N SER A 567 -27.03 3.72 11.10
CA SER A 567 -27.59 4.87 11.82
C SER A 567 -26.46 5.75 12.36
N ILE A 568 -26.56 7.07 12.23
CA ILE A 568 -25.58 8.04 12.74
C ILE A 568 -26.31 9.07 13.60
N PHE A 569 -26.00 9.11 14.90
CA PHE A 569 -26.63 10.00 15.87
C PHE A 569 -25.61 10.99 16.45
N ASN A 570 -26.06 12.23 16.73
CA ASN A 570 -25.34 13.19 17.58
C ASN A 570 -23.85 13.36 17.22
N THR A 571 -23.53 13.43 15.93
CA THR A 571 -22.16 13.38 15.42
C THR A 571 -21.71 14.77 14.94
N ASN A 572 -20.47 15.14 15.22
CA ASN A 572 -19.91 16.46 14.91
C ASN A 572 -18.63 16.35 14.07
N ILE A 573 -18.54 17.09 12.98
CA ILE A 573 -17.41 17.07 12.04
C ILE A 573 -17.01 18.51 11.73
N LYS A 574 -15.78 18.90 12.08
CA LYS A 574 -15.28 20.26 11.91
C LYS A 574 -13.93 20.28 11.19
N ASN A 575 -13.70 21.31 10.36
CA ASN A 575 -12.43 21.54 9.66
C ASN A 575 -12.02 20.30 8.84
N PHE A 576 -12.61 20.12 7.65
CA PHE A 576 -12.35 18.91 6.86
C PHE A 576 -12.25 19.15 5.35
N ASN A 577 -11.57 18.22 4.67
CA ASN A 577 -11.34 18.25 3.22
C ASN A 577 -11.54 16.82 2.65
N LEU A 578 -12.68 16.55 2.02
CA LEU A 578 -13.07 15.20 1.57
C LEU A 578 -13.51 15.15 0.10
N ASN A 579 -13.57 13.96 -0.47
CA ASN A 579 -14.14 13.78 -1.81
C ASN A 579 -15.66 13.99 -1.79
N THR A 580 -16.33 13.25 -0.90
CA THR A 580 -17.75 13.33 -0.48
C THR A 580 -17.83 12.81 0.97
N LEU A 581 -18.99 12.85 1.64
CA LEU A 581 -19.12 12.31 3.00
C LEU A 581 -19.39 10.79 2.99
N PHE A 582 -20.16 10.31 2.00
CA PHE A 582 -20.66 8.93 1.95
C PHE A 582 -20.37 8.19 0.63
N ILE A 583 -19.95 6.93 0.72
CA ILE A 583 -20.09 5.91 -0.33
C ILE A 583 -21.11 4.87 0.17
N TYR A 584 -22.06 4.49 -0.66
CA TYR A 584 -23.20 3.67 -0.25
C TYR A 584 -23.74 2.85 -1.43
N GLY A 585 -23.70 1.52 -1.32
CA GLY A 585 -24.08 0.59 -2.39
C GLY A 585 -25.60 0.39 -2.56
N GLU A 586 -25.96 -0.40 -3.57
CA GLU A 586 -27.34 -0.88 -3.79
C GLU A 586 -27.88 -1.60 -2.54
N ASP A 587 -29.17 -1.38 -2.23
CA ASP A 587 -29.86 -1.91 -1.04
C ASP A 587 -29.23 -1.53 0.33
N SER A 588 -28.31 -0.55 0.38
CA SER A 588 -27.83 0.03 1.65
C SER A 588 -28.73 1.18 2.11
N ASN A 589 -28.79 1.41 3.43
CA ASN A 589 -29.58 2.48 4.03
C ASN A 589 -28.72 3.26 5.03
N ILE A 590 -28.63 4.58 4.91
CA ILE A 590 -27.98 5.45 5.90
C ILE A 590 -29.01 6.37 6.53
N TYR A 591 -29.28 6.19 7.82
CA TYR A 591 -30.10 7.08 8.64
C TYR A 591 -29.18 8.01 9.45
N VAL A 592 -29.47 9.30 9.49
CA VAL A 592 -28.66 10.30 10.20
C VAL A 592 -29.58 11.22 10.98
N ASP A 593 -29.28 11.48 12.25
CA ASP A 593 -30.04 12.41 13.09
C ASP A 593 -29.11 13.22 14.00
N GLY A 594 -29.20 14.56 13.93
CA GLY A 594 -28.32 15.45 14.69
C GLY A 594 -26.85 15.43 14.24
N LEU A 595 -26.58 15.35 12.94
CA LEU A 595 -25.24 15.53 12.37
C LEU A 595 -24.92 17.02 12.23
N ASN A 596 -23.77 17.45 12.73
CA ASN A 596 -23.25 18.81 12.59
C ASN A 596 -21.98 18.81 11.74
N VAL A 597 -22.01 19.48 10.60
CA VAL A 597 -20.91 19.55 9.61
C VAL A 597 -20.48 21.02 9.47
N GLU A 598 -19.30 21.37 9.96
CA GLU A 598 -18.79 22.75 9.99
C GLU A 598 -17.44 22.92 9.27
N ASN A 599 -17.23 24.08 8.63
CA ASN A 599 -15.95 24.53 8.07
C ASN A 599 -15.28 23.47 7.18
N GLY A 600 -15.87 23.15 6.02
CA GLY A 600 -15.34 22.03 5.22
C GLY A 600 -15.49 22.16 3.72
N LYS A 601 -14.69 21.37 3.01
CA LYS A 601 -14.69 21.34 1.55
C LYS A 601 -14.92 19.93 1.01
N PHE A 602 -15.80 19.86 0.03
CA PHE A 602 -16.10 18.66 -0.74
C PHE A 602 -15.70 18.85 -2.22
N VAL A 603 -15.36 17.75 -2.90
CA VAL A 603 -15.19 17.74 -4.38
C VAL A 603 -16.55 17.59 -5.05
N TYR A 604 -17.25 16.54 -4.66
CA TYR A 604 -18.67 16.30 -4.92
C TYR A 604 -19.37 16.39 -3.56
N GLY A 605 -20.54 17.03 -3.49
CA GLY A 605 -21.21 17.37 -2.22
C GLY A 605 -21.28 16.28 -1.16
N ALA A 606 -21.59 16.66 0.08
CA ALA A 606 -21.67 15.74 1.22
C ALA A 606 -22.38 14.41 0.88
N ILE A 607 -23.45 14.48 0.09
CA ILE A 607 -24.03 13.34 -0.62
C ILE A 607 -23.70 13.44 -2.11
N GLN A 608 -22.96 12.47 -2.65
CA GLN A 608 -22.88 12.23 -4.10
C GLN A 608 -23.78 11.05 -4.49
N TYR A 609 -24.56 11.19 -5.57
CA TYR A 609 -25.30 10.08 -6.20
C TYR A 609 -24.79 9.86 -7.63
N SER A 610 -24.36 8.63 -7.95
CA SER A 610 -23.65 8.32 -9.21
C SER A 610 -23.68 6.82 -9.57
N ASP A 611 -23.82 6.51 -10.86
CA ASP A 611 -23.73 5.13 -11.40
C ASP A 611 -22.32 4.76 -11.91
N ILE A 612 -21.31 5.54 -11.52
CA ILE A 612 -19.88 5.31 -11.78
C ILE A 612 -19.22 4.69 -10.54
N GLU A 613 -18.35 3.69 -10.73
CA GLU A 613 -17.62 3.00 -9.65
C GLU A 613 -16.64 3.95 -8.91
N PRO A 614 -16.63 3.99 -7.55
CA PRO A 614 -17.50 3.25 -6.62
C PRO A 614 -18.93 3.79 -6.66
N TYR A 615 -19.88 2.87 -6.92
CA TYR A 615 -21.30 3.18 -7.06
C TYR A 615 -21.86 3.84 -5.79
N LYS A 616 -22.73 4.83 -5.97
CA LYS A 616 -23.38 5.57 -4.88
C LYS A 616 -24.89 5.57 -5.15
N ASN A 617 -25.53 4.46 -4.78
CA ASN A 617 -26.86 4.08 -5.26
C ASN A 617 -27.68 3.29 -4.22
N GLY A 618 -27.70 3.74 -2.97
CA GLY A 618 -28.63 3.28 -1.92
C GLY A 618 -29.50 4.42 -1.36
N ASN A 619 -30.02 4.23 -0.14
CA ASN A 619 -30.87 5.17 0.58
C ASN A 619 -30.11 6.03 1.59
N ILE A 620 -30.46 7.32 1.68
CA ILE A 620 -29.98 8.24 2.70
C ILE A 620 -31.15 9.05 3.27
N GLU A 621 -31.26 9.09 4.58
CA GLU A 621 -32.19 9.96 5.33
C GLU A 621 -31.38 10.78 6.34
N ILE A 622 -31.47 12.10 6.30
CA ILE A 622 -30.78 13.00 7.24
C ILE A 622 -31.79 13.93 7.90
N LYS A 623 -31.83 13.88 9.23
CA LYS A 623 -32.75 14.59 10.12
C LYS A 623 -32.06 15.54 11.08
N ASN A 624 -32.74 16.64 11.43
CA ASN A 624 -32.35 17.60 12.49
C ASN A 624 -30.88 18.06 12.45
N SER A 625 -30.28 18.10 11.26
CA SER A 625 -28.84 18.25 11.06
C SER A 625 -28.45 19.66 10.61
N ILE A 626 -27.18 20.01 10.75
CA ILE A 626 -26.64 21.34 10.38
C ILE A 626 -25.46 21.14 9.42
N PHE A 627 -25.50 21.86 8.30
CA PHE A 627 -24.39 21.99 7.35
C PHE A 627 -24.02 23.48 7.26
N LYS A 628 -22.86 23.82 7.83
CA LYS A 628 -22.43 25.19 8.07
C LYS A 628 -21.04 25.45 7.50
N ASP A 629 -20.87 26.58 6.82
CA ASP A 629 -19.57 27.00 6.27
C ASP A 629 -18.93 25.89 5.38
N ILE A 630 -19.75 25.25 4.54
CA ILE A 630 -19.34 24.19 3.62
C ILE A 630 -19.20 24.66 2.17
N HIS A 631 -18.19 24.13 1.47
CA HIS A 631 -17.79 24.58 0.14
C HIS A 631 -17.64 23.42 -0.86
N SER A 632 -18.06 23.60 -2.11
CA SER A 632 -17.72 22.69 -3.22
C SER A 632 -17.70 23.42 -4.56
N LEU A 633 -17.30 22.73 -5.64
CA LEU A 633 -17.44 23.29 -6.99
C LEU A 633 -18.93 23.43 -7.38
N ASN A 634 -19.71 22.37 -7.16
CA ASN A 634 -21.15 22.31 -7.41
C ASN A 634 -21.85 21.53 -6.28
N GLY A 635 -23.02 21.97 -5.84
CA GLY A 635 -23.87 21.25 -4.86
C GLY A 635 -23.15 20.84 -3.56
N PRO A 636 -22.82 21.76 -2.63
CA PRO A 636 -22.03 21.45 -1.43
C PRO A 636 -22.66 20.39 -0.51
N ALA A 637 -24.00 20.35 -0.45
CA ALA A 637 -24.72 19.33 0.31
C ALA A 637 -25.03 18.10 -0.56
N VAL A 638 -25.55 18.31 -1.77
CA VAL A 638 -25.98 17.20 -2.64
C VAL A 638 -25.52 17.42 -4.09
N TYR A 639 -24.87 16.42 -4.66
CA TYR A 639 -24.40 16.42 -6.04
C TYR A 639 -24.86 15.14 -6.75
N ILE A 640 -25.54 15.27 -7.90
CA ILE A 640 -26.17 14.16 -8.62
C ILE A 640 -25.67 14.12 -10.07
N ASP A 641 -24.94 13.05 -10.41
CA ASP A 641 -24.49 12.81 -11.78
C ASP A 641 -25.64 12.37 -12.71
N SER A 642 -25.40 12.42 -14.01
CA SER A 642 -26.32 11.91 -15.03
C SER A 642 -26.31 10.38 -15.05
N ILE A 643 -27.29 9.74 -14.39
CA ILE A 643 -27.41 8.27 -14.39
C ILE A 643 -28.14 7.74 -15.63
N SER A 644 -27.86 6.50 -15.96
CA SER A 644 -28.47 5.78 -17.09
C SER A 644 -29.93 5.35 -16.88
N LYS A 645 -30.36 5.15 -15.62
CA LYS A 645 -31.72 4.78 -15.20
C LYS A 645 -31.91 5.06 -13.69
N PRO A 646 -33.12 5.33 -13.19
CA PRO A 646 -33.39 5.23 -11.77
C PRO A 646 -33.18 3.79 -11.31
N TYR A 647 -32.49 3.62 -10.18
CA TYR A 647 -32.44 2.35 -9.45
C TYR A 647 -33.67 2.34 -8.54
N GLY A 648 -34.52 1.32 -8.69
CA GLY A 648 -35.78 1.27 -7.97
C GLY A 648 -35.54 1.24 -6.46
N TYR A 649 -36.34 2.01 -5.72
CA TYR A 649 -36.32 2.15 -4.25
C TYR A 649 -35.26 3.07 -3.62
N ASN A 650 -34.37 3.71 -4.40
CA ASN A 650 -33.44 4.69 -3.83
C ASN A 650 -34.14 6.01 -3.44
N GLN A 651 -33.77 6.57 -2.29
CA GLN A 651 -34.26 7.84 -1.75
C GLN A 651 -33.16 8.61 -1.02
N ILE A 652 -33.18 9.95 -1.15
CA ILE A 652 -32.37 10.92 -0.43
C ILE A 652 -33.35 11.93 0.21
N ILE A 653 -33.53 11.81 1.52
CA ILE A 653 -34.48 12.60 2.31
C ILE A 653 -33.71 13.51 3.25
N LEU A 654 -33.98 14.82 3.20
CA LEU A 654 -33.39 15.84 4.05
C LEU A 654 -34.52 16.53 4.82
N ASP A 655 -34.61 16.29 6.14
CA ASP A 655 -35.75 16.69 6.98
C ASP A 655 -35.30 17.53 8.18
N GLY A 656 -35.83 18.74 8.33
CA GLY A 656 -35.44 19.68 9.38
C GLY A 656 -33.98 20.17 9.31
N VAL A 657 -33.29 19.97 8.18
CA VAL A 657 -31.86 20.28 8.01
C VAL A 657 -31.64 21.79 7.83
N THR A 658 -30.62 22.35 8.49
CA THR A 658 -30.22 23.75 8.35
C THR A 658 -28.93 23.88 7.55
N PHE A 659 -29.01 24.59 6.42
CA PHE A 659 -27.88 24.99 5.59
C PHE A 659 -27.52 26.46 5.90
N GLU A 660 -26.30 26.72 6.39
CA GLU A 660 -25.79 28.04 6.75
C GLU A 660 -24.47 28.32 6.03
N ASN A 661 -24.32 29.50 5.41
CA ASN A 661 -23.08 29.94 4.73
C ASN A 661 -22.55 28.98 3.62
N THR A 662 -23.39 28.11 3.06
CA THR A 662 -22.94 27.12 2.07
C THR A 662 -22.61 27.80 0.74
N THR A 663 -21.49 27.44 0.12
CA THR A 663 -20.99 28.09 -1.11
C THR A 663 -20.60 27.10 -2.19
N ALA A 664 -21.27 27.18 -3.35
CA ALA A 664 -20.82 26.53 -4.59
C ALA A 664 -20.04 27.52 -5.47
N TYR A 665 -18.90 27.11 -6.02
CA TYR A 665 -18.09 27.99 -6.88
C TYR A 665 -18.68 28.18 -8.30
N ASP A 666 -19.44 27.22 -8.85
CA ASP A 666 -20.17 27.37 -10.12
C ASP A 666 -21.70 27.20 -9.92
N ARG A 667 -22.20 26.02 -9.55
CA ARG A 667 -23.66 25.74 -9.61
C ARG A 667 -24.26 25.09 -8.37
N GLY A 668 -25.49 25.50 -8.02
CA GLY A 668 -26.31 24.84 -7.00
C GLY A 668 -25.76 25.04 -5.59
N GLY A 669 -26.09 26.15 -4.93
CA GLY A 669 -25.49 26.50 -3.62
C GLY A 669 -25.80 25.54 -2.47
N VAL A 670 -26.80 24.67 -2.64
CA VAL A 670 -27.02 23.47 -1.82
C VAL A 670 -26.99 22.20 -2.67
N ILE A 671 -27.76 22.17 -3.77
CA ILE A 671 -27.92 20.99 -4.62
C ILE A 671 -27.64 21.26 -6.10
N TYR A 672 -26.89 20.35 -6.71
CA TYR A 672 -26.63 20.28 -8.14
C TYR A 672 -27.06 18.94 -8.71
N SER A 673 -27.85 18.95 -9.78
CA SER A 673 -28.31 17.77 -10.50
C SER A 673 -28.33 18.01 -12.01
N VAL A 674 -27.78 17.07 -12.77
CA VAL A 674 -27.97 16.94 -14.23
C VAL A 674 -28.77 15.67 -14.58
N ASN A 675 -29.59 15.24 -13.63
CA ASN A 675 -30.33 13.99 -13.68
C ASN A 675 -31.83 14.23 -13.93
N SER A 676 -32.40 13.54 -14.92
CA SER A 676 -33.81 13.68 -15.31
C SER A 676 -34.80 13.04 -14.32
N TYR A 677 -34.33 12.35 -13.28
CA TYR A 677 -35.17 11.62 -12.31
C TYR A 677 -35.01 12.12 -10.87
N ALA A 678 -34.27 13.20 -10.61
CA ALA A 678 -33.96 13.62 -9.23
C ALA A 678 -35.19 14.02 -8.40
N ASN A 679 -36.30 14.39 -9.04
CA ASN A 679 -37.61 14.60 -8.41
C ASN A 679 -38.25 13.32 -7.82
N GLU A 680 -37.87 12.14 -8.32
CA GLU A 680 -38.44 10.85 -7.88
C GLU A 680 -37.81 10.36 -6.57
N PHE A 681 -36.56 10.76 -6.30
CA PHE A 681 -35.77 10.25 -5.19
C PHE A 681 -35.16 11.31 -4.27
N VAL A 682 -35.23 12.62 -4.55
CA VAL A 682 -34.65 13.65 -3.66
C VAL A 682 -35.71 14.60 -3.12
N SER A 683 -35.71 14.79 -1.80
CA SER A 683 -36.70 15.61 -1.08
C SER A 683 -36.10 16.41 0.08
N PHE A 684 -36.63 17.61 0.29
CA PHE A 684 -36.28 18.57 1.32
C PHE A 684 -37.54 19.01 2.08
N HIS A 685 -37.67 18.54 3.32
CA HIS A 685 -38.77 18.80 4.24
C HIS A 685 -38.30 19.72 5.38
N ASP A 686 -39.08 20.74 5.72
CA ASP A 686 -38.83 21.72 6.80
C ASP A 686 -37.39 22.31 6.90
N CYS A 687 -36.64 22.29 5.79
CA CYS A 687 -35.24 22.71 5.73
C CYS A 687 -35.08 24.23 5.75
N LYS A 688 -34.01 24.71 6.41
CA LYS A 688 -33.66 26.14 6.53
C LYS A 688 -32.45 26.48 5.68
N PHE A 689 -32.48 27.64 5.02
CA PHE A 689 -31.48 28.07 4.05
C PHE A 689 -31.02 29.49 4.36
N GLN A 690 -29.80 29.65 4.88
CA GLN A 690 -29.26 30.94 5.35
C GLN A 690 -27.92 31.25 4.67
N ASN A 691 -27.81 32.44 4.07
CA ASN A 691 -26.59 32.94 3.41
C ASN A 691 -25.99 31.95 2.39
N ILE A 692 -26.86 31.34 1.58
CA ILE A 692 -26.46 30.40 0.52
C ILE A 692 -25.91 31.17 -0.69
N ASN A 693 -24.76 30.75 -1.21
CA ASN A 693 -24.08 31.40 -2.33
C ASN A 693 -23.73 30.44 -3.47
N ALA A 694 -24.03 30.83 -4.71
CA ALA A 694 -23.57 30.15 -5.93
C ALA A 694 -23.58 31.11 -7.11
N LYS A 695 -22.75 30.87 -8.12
CA LYS A 695 -22.75 31.66 -9.36
C LYS A 695 -24.04 31.43 -10.17
N PHE A 696 -24.56 30.19 -10.18
CA PHE A 696 -25.78 29.79 -10.88
C PHE A 696 -26.65 28.88 -10.02
N GLY A 697 -27.94 29.21 -9.84
CA GLY A 697 -28.87 28.44 -9.01
C GLY A 697 -28.48 28.57 -7.53
N LYS A 698 -28.87 29.68 -6.89
CA LYS A 698 -28.40 30.00 -5.53
C LYS A 698 -28.68 28.88 -4.54
N ILE A 699 -29.76 28.13 -4.70
CA ILE A 699 -30.07 26.94 -3.89
C ILE A 699 -29.94 25.68 -4.75
N CYS A 700 -30.63 25.64 -5.89
CA CYS A 700 -30.77 24.46 -6.72
C CYS A 700 -30.40 24.73 -8.18
N PHE A 701 -29.63 23.81 -8.77
CA PHE A 701 -29.47 23.65 -10.21
C PHE A 701 -29.94 22.25 -10.61
N ALA A 702 -30.90 22.14 -11.52
CA ALA A 702 -31.51 20.87 -11.94
C ALA A 702 -31.40 20.63 -13.46
N TYR A 703 -31.75 19.42 -13.93
CA TYR A 703 -31.80 19.12 -15.36
C TYR A 703 -32.98 19.83 -16.04
N ASP A 704 -34.21 19.60 -15.59
CA ASP A 704 -35.39 20.35 -16.00
C ASP A 704 -36.36 20.57 -14.83
N THR A 705 -37.41 21.38 -15.02
CA THR A 705 -38.39 21.72 -13.98
C THR A 705 -39.23 20.54 -13.48
N ASN A 706 -39.34 19.45 -14.25
CA ASN A 706 -40.01 18.22 -13.79
C ASN A 706 -39.05 17.34 -12.99
N SER A 707 -37.76 17.40 -13.30
CA SER A 707 -36.69 16.66 -12.60
C SER A 707 -36.13 17.37 -11.37
N GLU A 708 -36.69 18.52 -10.98
CA GLU A 708 -36.25 19.24 -9.79
C GLU A 708 -36.53 18.44 -8.50
N PRO A 709 -35.58 18.40 -7.55
CA PRO A 709 -35.81 17.86 -6.21
C PRO A 709 -37.05 18.46 -5.55
N GLN A 710 -37.72 17.70 -4.70
CA GLN A 710 -38.92 18.16 -3.99
C GLN A 710 -38.52 19.11 -2.85
N PHE A 711 -39.15 20.29 -2.77
CA PHE A 711 -38.94 21.27 -1.70
C PHE A 711 -40.29 21.79 -1.21
N ASP A 712 -40.66 21.53 0.03
CA ASP A 712 -41.97 21.96 0.58
C ASP A 712 -42.11 23.50 0.61
N ASN A 713 -41.01 24.19 0.93
CA ASN A 713 -40.94 25.65 1.03
C ASN A 713 -40.47 26.36 -0.26
N LYS A 714 -40.46 25.68 -1.43
CA LYS A 714 -39.96 26.23 -2.72
C LYS A 714 -40.40 27.66 -3.02
N LYS A 715 -41.68 27.98 -2.79
CA LYS A 715 -42.26 29.31 -3.04
C LYS A 715 -41.64 30.40 -2.16
N GLU A 716 -41.35 30.09 -0.90
CA GLU A 716 -40.74 31.00 0.06
C GLU A 716 -39.26 31.23 -0.28
N LEU A 717 -38.58 30.19 -0.74
CA LEU A 717 -37.19 30.25 -1.21
C LEU A 717 -37.04 31.16 -2.45
N ILE A 718 -37.93 31.02 -3.44
CA ILE A 718 -37.95 31.90 -4.62
C ILE A 718 -38.23 33.36 -4.22
N ASN A 719 -39.17 33.59 -3.29
CA ASN A 719 -39.45 34.94 -2.78
C ASN A 719 -38.26 35.56 -2.04
N SER A 720 -37.44 34.74 -1.36
CA SER A 720 -36.32 35.21 -0.53
C SER A 720 -35.02 35.42 -1.31
N TYR A 721 -34.70 34.53 -2.24
CA TYR A 721 -33.43 34.53 -3.00
C TYR A 721 -33.57 35.03 -4.45
N GLY A 722 -34.81 35.27 -4.90
CA GLY A 722 -35.18 35.70 -6.25
C GLY A 722 -35.32 34.55 -7.25
N ASN A 723 -35.66 34.86 -8.50
CA ASN A 723 -35.82 33.87 -9.58
C ASN A 723 -34.53 33.08 -9.91
N GLU A 724 -33.37 33.53 -9.43
CA GLU A 724 -32.08 32.84 -9.55
C GLU A 724 -31.87 31.75 -8.47
N ALA A 725 -32.81 31.59 -7.53
CA ALA A 725 -32.76 30.58 -6.48
C ALA A 725 -32.74 29.15 -7.06
N PHE A 726 -33.52 28.94 -8.11
CA PHE A 726 -33.66 27.71 -8.88
C PHE A 726 -33.33 28.03 -10.34
N LEU A 727 -32.37 27.32 -10.92
CA LEU A 727 -32.08 27.34 -12.36
C LEU A 727 -32.10 25.91 -12.90
N THR A 728 -32.37 25.75 -14.19
CA THR A 728 -32.27 24.44 -14.86
C THR A 728 -31.17 24.43 -15.92
N ASN A 729 -30.88 23.24 -16.45
CA ASN A 729 -30.14 23.09 -17.70
C ASN A 729 -30.87 23.87 -18.82
N PRO A 730 -30.17 24.37 -19.84
CA PRO A 730 -30.81 24.99 -20.99
C PRO A 730 -31.77 24.00 -21.64
N VAL A 731 -32.97 24.47 -22.00
CA VAL A 731 -34.03 23.63 -22.59
C VAL A 731 -34.34 24.01 -24.03
N ARG A 732 -34.00 25.25 -24.43
CA ARG A 732 -34.15 25.74 -25.80
C ARG A 732 -33.14 26.82 -26.18
N ILE A 733 -32.93 26.94 -27.48
CA ILE A 733 -32.33 28.10 -28.12
C ILE A 733 -33.47 29.00 -28.64
N GLU A 734 -33.33 30.32 -28.52
CA GLU A 734 -34.21 31.27 -29.21
C GLU A 734 -33.43 32.46 -29.77
N LEU A 735 -34.04 33.21 -30.69
CA LEU A 735 -33.42 34.41 -31.26
C LEU A 735 -33.38 35.53 -30.21
N ALA A 736 -32.28 36.28 -30.16
CA ALA A 736 -32.11 37.36 -29.19
C ALA A 736 -33.20 38.45 -29.33
N PRO A 737 -33.68 39.05 -28.22
CA PRO A 737 -34.68 40.11 -28.27
C PRO A 737 -34.25 41.27 -29.17
N LYS A 738 -35.20 41.79 -29.96
CA LYS A 738 -35.05 42.88 -30.96
C LYS A 738 -34.38 42.49 -32.29
N MET A 739 -34.10 41.21 -32.54
CA MET A 739 -33.64 40.74 -33.85
C MET A 739 -34.75 40.64 -34.89
N ILE A 740 -34.36 40.61 -36.17
CA ILE A 740 -35.25 40.45 -37.32
C ILE A 740 -35.46 38.97 -37.59
N ASN A 741 -36.69 38.46 -37.47
CA ASN A 741 -37.01 37.04 -37.71
C ASN A 741 -37.14 36.67 -39.20
N ASN A 742 -37.28 37.66 -40.09
CA ASN A 742 -37.54 37.47 -41.51
C ASN A 742 -36.56 38.29 -42.37
N TYR A 743 -35.59 37.64 -42.99
CA TYR A 743 -34.69 38.29 -43.96
C TYR A 743 -35.27 38.19 -45.37
N THR A 744 -35.04 39.22 -46.18
CA THR A 744 -35.44 39.24 -47.60
C THR A 744 -34.22 39.59 -48.43
N ILE A 745 -33.75 38.64 -49.24
CA ILE A 745 -32.46 38.71 -49.95
C ILE A 745 -32.63 38.29 -51.41
N LEU A 746 -31.66 38.63 -52.26
CA LEU A 746 -31.45 38.00 -53.55
C LEU A 746 -30.57 36.76 -53.39
N SER A 747 -30.71 35.79 -54.29
CA SER A 747 -29.88 34.58 -54.27
C SER A 747 -28.42 34.95 -54.54
N GLY A 748 -27.52 34.70 -53.59
CA GLY A 748 -26.11 35.09 -53.66
C GLY A 748 -25.72 36.29 -52.79
N ASP A 749 -26.67 36.95 -52.13
CA ASP A 749 -26.40 37.99 -51.13
C ASP A 749 -25.74 37.42 -49.88
N THR A 750 -24.98 38.28 -49.18
CA THR A 750 -24.39 38.01 -47.87
C THR A 750 -25.16 38.75 -46.79
N ILE A 751 -25.70 38.04 -45.81
CA ILE A 751 -26.26 38.62 -44.59
C ILE A 751 -25.09 39.08 -43.72
N THR A 752 -24.88 40.40 -43.68
CA THR A 752 -23.86 41.08 -42.87
C THR A 752 -24.37 41.48 -41.48
N ASP A 753 -25.69 41.45 -41.27
CA ASP A 753 -26.32 41.61 -39.97
C ASP A 753 -25.91 40.49 -39.02
N GLU A 754 -25.69 40.83 -37.75
CA GLU A 754 -25.33 39.88 -36.70
C GLU A 754 -26.56 39.13 -36.22
N ILE A 755 -26.71 37.86 -36.62
CA ILE A 755 -27.77 36.99 -36.12
C ILE A 755 -27.31 36.42 -34.77
N LYS A 756 -27.99 36.80 -33.69
CA LYS A 756 -27.68 36.36 -32.32
C LYS A 756 -28.76 35.43 -31.81
N PHE A 757 -28.36 34.22 -31.41
CA PHE A 757 -29.20 33.30 -30.65
C PHE A 757 -28.77 33.29 -29.18
N ILE A 758 -29.73 33.11 -28.28
CA ILE A 758 -29.51 32.97 -26.83
C ILE A 758 -30.04 31.63 -26.34
N LEU A 759 -29.44 31.12 -25.27
CA LEU A 759 -29.89 29.94 -24.57
C LEU A 759 -30.82 30.32 -23.42
N LYS A 760 -31.90 29.55 -23.23
CA LYS A 760 -32.80 29.71 -22.09
C LYS A 760 -33.04 28.41 -21.33
N ASP A 761 -33.17 28.55 -20.02
CA ASP A 761 -33.66 27.53 -19.09
C ASP A 761 -35.21 27.51 -19.08
N ASP A 762 -35.80 26.61 -18.29
CA ASP A 762 -37.27 26.50 -18.16
C ASP A 762 -37.91 27.76 -17.54
N TYR A 763 -37.19 28.44 -16.66
CA TYR A 763 -37.62 29.69 -16.02
C TYR A 763 -37.54 30.91 -16.96
N ASN A 764 -37.09 30.72 -18.20
CA ASN A 764 -36.86 31.73 -19.23
C ASN A 764 -35.71 32.71 -18.93
N ASN A 765 -34.83 32.38 -17.98
CA ASN A 765 -33.59 33.09 -17.73
C ASN A 765 -32.63 32.90 -18.91
N VAL A 766 -31.82 33.92 -19.20
CA VAL A 766 -30.75 33.79 -20.20
C VAL A 766 -29.58 33.04 -19.58
N VAL A 767 -29.22 31.91 -20.17
CA VAL A 767 -28.15 31.05 -19.67
C VAL A 767 -26.81 31.76 -19.83
N ASN A 768 -26.07 31.86 -18.73
CA ASN A 768 -24.78 32.53 -18.71
C ASN A 768 -23.67 31.59 -19.22
N ILE A 769 -23.03 31.99 -20.32
CA ILE A 769 -21.90 31.27 -20.92
C ILE A 769 -20.63 32.03 -20.52
N GLU A 770 -19.77 31.35 -19.76
CA GLU A 770 -18.57 31.92 -19.17
C GLU A 770 -17.72 32.72 -20.17
N SER A 771 -17.32 33.92 -19.76
CA SER A 771 -16.65 34.92 -20.60
C SER A 771 -15.18 35.16 -20.24
N ASP A 772 -14.70 34.64 -19.10
CA ASP A 772 -13.29 34.70 -18.75
C ASP A 772 -12.52 33.54 -19.42
N ILE A 773 -11.69 33.90 -20.41
CA ILE A 773 -10.77 32.99 -21.12
C ILE A 773 -9.86 32.21 -20.16
N LYS A 774 -9.61 32.71 -18.94
CA LYS A 774 -8.82 32.01 -17.92
C LYS A 774 -9.54 30.82 -17.27
N LEU A 775 -10.87 30.81 -17.30
CA LEU A 775 -11.72 29.82 -16.61
C LEU A 775 -12.36 28.79 -17.56
N VAL A 776 -12.37 29.04 -18.87
CA VAL A 776 -13.03 28.19 -19.87
C VAL A 776 -12.07 27.15 -20.45
N HIS A 777 -12.38 25.85 -20.26
CA HIS A 777 -11.75 24.79 -21.04
C HIS A 777 -12.49 24.58 -22.38
N ILE A 778 -11.78 24.05 -23.38
CA ILE A 778 -12.37 23.81 -24.72
C ILE A 778 -13.55 22.83 -24.70
N ASN A 779 -13.59 21.94 -23.71
CA ASN A 779 -14.70 20.99 -23.51
C ASN A 779 -15.96 21.67 -22.94
N ASP A 780 -15.83 22.85 -22.32
CA ASP A 780 -16.95 23.60 -21.75
C ASP A 780 -17.69 24.44 -22.80
N MET A 781 -17.08 24.60 -23.99
CA MET A 781 -17.60 25.41 -25.09
C MET A 781 -18.75 24.73 -25.83
N ILE A 782 -19.76 25.55 -26.15
CA ILE A 782 -20.92 25.16 -26.94
C ILE A 782 -20.60 25.45 -28.41
N PHE A 783 -20.42 24.42 -29.22
CA PHE A 783 -20.23 24.53 -30.67
C PHE A 783 -21.55 24.30 -31.41
N PHE A 784 -21.80 25.06 -32.47
CA PHE A 784 -23.01 24.98 -33.28
C PHE A 784 -22.72 24.90 -34.78
N LYS A 785 -23.70 24.42 -35.54
CA LYS A 785 -23.75 24.39 -37.00
C LYS A 785 -24.94 25.21 -37.50
N VAL A 786 -24.83 25.84 -38.67
CA VAL A 786 -25.95 26.46 -39.39
C VAL A 786 -26.32 25.69 -40.66
N GLY A 787 -27.57 25.80 -41.09
CA GLY A 787 -28.11 25.05 -42.24
C GLY A 787 -29.40 25.65 -42.81
N LEU A 788 -29.81 25.15 -43.98
CA LEU A 788 -31.12 25.40 -44.58
C LEU A 788 -31.96 24.11 -44.51
N ASN A 789 -33.27 24.24 -44.36
CA ASN A 789 -34.19 23.11 -44.40
C ASN A 789 -34.20 22.38 -45.76
N ASP A 790 -34.11 23.13 -46.86
CA ASP A 790 -34.00 22.58 -48.22
C ASP A 790 -32.56 22.72 -48.77
N THR A 791 -31.74 21.70 -48.51
CA THR A 791 -30.36 21.62 -49.02
C THR A 791 -30.26 21.17 -50.49
N LYS A 792 -31.38 20.98 -51.20
CA LYS A 792 -31.38 20.67 -52.64
C LYS A 792 -31.54 21.93 -53.47
N ASN A 793 -32.41 22.83 -53.01
CA ASN A 793 -32.73 24.07 -53.69
C ASN A 793 -32.03 25.29 -53.05
N GLY A 794 -31.27 25.11 -51.96
CA GLY A 794 -30.42 26.14 -51.35
C GLY A 794 -29.10 25.61 -50.76
N VAL A 795 -28.06 26.45 -50.80
CA VAL A 795 -26.71 26.19 -50.24
C VAL A 795 -26.22 27.44 -49.49
N ILE A 796 -25.60 27.21 -48.33
CA ILE A 796 -24.91 28.23 -47.54
C ILE A 796 -23.42 28.25 -47.88
N PHE A 797 -22.85 29.44 -48.02
CA PHE A 797 -21.43 29.70 -48.10
C PHE A 797 -21.02 30.68 -47.00
N GLY A 798 -19.94 30.37 -46.27
CA GLY A 798 -19.48 31.18 -45.14
C GLY A 798 -19.04 30.30 -43.98
N GLN A 799 -19.09 30.84 -42.77
CA GLN A 799 -18.83 30.07 -41.55
C GLN A 799 -20.03 29.18 -41.22
N ASP A 800 -19.98 27.90 -41.60
CA ASP A 800 -21.07 26.93 -41.35
C ASP A 800 -21.06 26.34 -39.93
N ASN A 801 -19.97 26.52 -39.17
CA ASN A 801 -19.85 26.09 -37.77
C ASN A 801 -19.25 27.22 -36.89
N GLY A 802 -19.80 27.42 -35.69
CA GLY A 802 -19.39 28.46 -34.75
C GLY A 802 -19.40 27.99 -33.29
N TYR A 803 -19.20 28.92 -32.37
CA TYR A 803 -19.26 28.70 -30.93
C TYR A 803 -20.00 29.83 -30.23
N CYS A 804 -20.61 29.53 -29.08
CA CYS A 804 -21.30 30.53 -28.27
C CYS A 804 -20.35 31.15 -27.23
N TRP A 805 -20.51 32.45 -26.95
CA TRP A 805 -19.63 33.24 -26.08
C TRP A 805 -20.42 34.43 -25.50
N ASN A 806 -20.12 34.89 -24.28
CA ASN A 806 -20.84 36.01 -23.64
C ASN A 806 -22.38 35.88 -23.67
N ASN A 807 -22.91 34.68 -23.39
CA ASN A 807 -24.34 34.34 -23.40
C ASN A 807 -25.02 34.34 -24.78
N GLU A 808 -24.28 34.55 -25.88
CA GLU A 808 -24.81 34.60 -27.24
C GLU A 808 -24.07 33.66 -28.21
N CYS A 809 -24.83 33.03 -29.11
CA CYS A 809 -24.31 32.29 -30.25
C CYS A 809 -24.39 33.22 -31.46
N LEU A 810 -23.25 33.82 -31.82
CA LEU A 810 -23.16 34.86 -32.85
C LEU A 810 -22.89 34.26 -34.23
N ILE A 811 -23.71 34.63 -35.21
CA ILE A 811 -23.59 34.27 -36.61
C ILE A 811 -23.45 35.55 -37.44
N LYS A 812 -22.49 35.56 -38.38
CA LYS A 812 -22.16 36.72 -39.22
C LYS A 812 -21.63 36.29 -40.59
N ASP A 813 -21.77 37.18 -41.58
CA ASP A 813 -21.18 37.09 -42.91
C ASP A 813 -21.52 35.79 -43.66
N ILE A 814 -22.81 35.40 -43.62
CA ILE A 814 -23.33 34.22 -44.29
C ILE A 814 -23.92 34.58 -45.66
N ARG A 815 -23.39 33.96 -46.72
CA ARG A 815 -23.89 34.07 -48.10
C ARG A 815 -24.81 32.92 -48.42
N ILE A 816 -26.00 33.20 -48.96
CA ILE A 816 -27.03 32.19 -49.23
C ILE A 816 -27.36 32.18 -50.72
N VAL A 817 -27.18 31.03 -51.37
CA VAL A 817 -27.52 30.80 -52.78
C VAL A 817 -28.65 29.79 -52.84
N ALA A 818 -29.84 30.21 -53.26
CA ALA A 818 -31.01 29.35 -53.36
C ALA A 818 -31.92 29.75 -54.53
N GLU A 819 -32.85 28.88 -54.94
CA GLU A 819 -33.90 29.26 -55.90
C GLU A 819 -34.91 30.25 -55.26
N PRO A 820 -35.68 31.04 -56.02
CA PRO A 820 -36.67 31.95 -55.45
C PRO A 820 -37.73 31.20 -54.60
N GLY A 821 -37.91 31.61 -53.35
CA GLY A 821 -38.76 30.89 -52.40
C GLY A 821 -38.54 31.30 -50.93
N SER A 822 -39.31 30.68 -50.03
CA SER A 822 -39.18 30.85 -48.58
C SER A 822 -38.40 29.67 -47.99
N TYR A 823 -37.25 29.95 -47.39
CA TYR A 823 -36.39 28.97 -46.75
C TYR A 823 -36.36 29.18 -45.23
N GLU A 824 -36.14 28.09 -44.50
CA GLU A 824 -35.90 28.14 -43.06
C GLU A 824 -34.40 27.97 -42.83
N PHE A 825 -33.76 29.04 -42.34
CA PHE A 825 -32.36 29.01 -41.91
C PHE A 825 -32.32 28.68 -40.43
N TYR A 826 -31.63 27.60 -40.07
CA TYR A 826 -31.53 27.11 -38.70
C TYR A 826 -30.10 27.15 -38.17
N MET A 827 -29.97 27.43 -36.88
CA MET A 827 -28.81 27.11 -36.06
C MET A 827 -29.12 25.85 -35.25
N ARG A 828 -28.18 24.91 -35.20
CA ARG A 828 -28.24 23.67 -34.41
C ARG A 828 -26.99 23.53 -33.54
N ILE A 829 -27.13 23.27 -32.24
CA ILE A 829 -25.98 22.92 -31.38
C ILE A 829 -25.44 21.52 -31.75
N ILE A 830 -24.10 21.43 -31.81
CA ILE A 830 -23.33 20.20 -32.04
C ILE A 830 -22.84 19.65 -30.69
N THR A 831 -22.29 20.51 -29.83
CA THR A 831 -21.76 20.16 -28.50
C THR A 831 -22.39 21.06 -27.45
N PHE A 832 -22.79 20.48 -26.32
CA PHE A 832 -23.50 21.19 -25.26
C PHE A 832 -22.55 21.80 -24.21
N GLY A 833 -21.23 21.60 -24.37
CA GLY A 833 -20.22 22.16 -23.48
C GLY A 833 -20.39 21.64 -22.06
N LYS A 834 -20.35 22.55 -21.07
CA LYS A 834 -20.65 22.26 -19.66
C LYS A 834 -22.16 22.11 -19.32
N TYR A 835 -23.00 21.77 -20.30
CA TYR A 835 -24.44 21.57 -20.12
C TYR A 835 -24.86 20.19 -20.61
N ALA A 836 -25.92 19.65 -20.02
CA ALA A 836 -26.51 18.39 -20.47
C ALA A 836 -27.23 18.58 -21.82
N PHE A 837 -27.41 17.48 -22.55
CA PHE A 837 -28.14 17.48 -23.82
C PHE A 837 -29.60 17.91 -23.64
N PHE A 838 -30.14 18.69 -24.58
CA PHE A 838 -31.56 19.07 -24.61
C PHE A 838 -32.13 19.04 -26.04
N ASN A 839 -33.43 18.71 -26.15
CA ASN A 839 -34.06 18.43 -27.44
C ASN A 839 -34.23 19.66 -28.34
N ASN A 840 -34.62 20.82 -27.81
CA ASN A 840 -34.84 22.05 -28.60
C ASN A 840 -33.53 22.79 -28.88
N SER A 841 -32.50 22.04 -29.30
CA SER A 841 -31.17 22.51 -29.67
C SER A 841 -31.09 23.07 -31.09
N ILE A 842 -32.25 23.40 -31.69
CA ILE A 842 -32.40 23.99 -33.02
C ILE A 842 -33.32 25.21 -32.91
N SER A 843 -32.90 26.34 -33.46
CA SER A 843 -33.74 27.54 -33.63
C SER A 843 -33.57 28.07 -35.04
N SER A 844 -34.64 28.64 -35.61
CA SER A 844 -34.68 29.08 -37.00
C SER A 844 -35.22 30.49 -37.20
N ILE A 845 -34.95 31.02 -38.39
CA ILE A 845 -35.47 32.29 -38.93
C ILE A 845 -35.88 32.07 -40.39
N ASN A 846 -36.81 32.87 -40.90
CA ASN A 846 -37.25 32.76 -42.29
C ASN A 846 -36.39 33.63 -43.19
N ILE A 847 -36.07 33.10 -44.38
CA ILE A 847 -35.31 33.80 -45.41
C ILE A 847 -36.08 33.69 -46.72
N ASN A 848 -36.62 34.82 -47.18
CA ASN A 848 -37.31 34.95 -48.46
C ASN A 848 -36.31 35.36 -49.54
N VAL A 849 -36.05 34.44 -50.47
CA VAL A 849 -35.19 34.66 -51.63
C VAL A 849 -36.05 35.15 -52.79
N LYS A 850 -35.80 36.38 -53.26
CA LYS A 850 -36.53 37.01 -54.37
C LYS A 850 -35.97 36.59 -55.73
N GLU A 851 -36.80 36.73 -56.77
CA GLU A 851 -36.35 36.70 -58.16
C GLU A 851 -35.38 37.85 -58.45
N CYS A 852 -34.44 37.64 -59.38
CA CYS A 852 -33.41 38.64 -59.69
C CYS A 852 -33.97 39.83 -60.48
N ASP A 853 -33.66 41.05 -60.05
CA ASP A 853 -33.93 42.26 -60.83
C ASP A 853 -33.19 42.25 -62.18
N SER A 854 -33.71 42.98 -63.17
CA SER A 854 -33.21 43.05 -64.56
C SER A 854 -31.76 43.52 -64.75
N ASN A 855 -31.11 43.99 -63.67
CA ASN A 855 -29.71 44.43 -63.66
C ASN A 855 -28.72 43.32 -63.23
N HIS A 856 -29.22 42.15 -62.80
CA HIS A 856 -28.40 41.03 -62.31
C HIS A 856 -28.37 39.87 -63.31
N LEU A 857 -27.25 39.16 -63.39
CA LEU A 857 -27.15 37.90 -64.13
C LEU A 857 -27.59 36.74 -63.23
N TYR A 858 -28.60 35.97 -63.67
CA TYR A 858 -29.07 34.76 -62.98
C TYR A 858 -28.42 33.51 -63.57
N ARG A 859 -27.28 33.08 -63.00
CA ARG A 859 -26.52 31.91 -63.44
C ARG A 859 -25.93 31.16 -62.24
N ASP A 860 -25.67 29.87 -62.43
CA ASP A 860 -24.87 29.09 -61.47
C ASP A 860 -23.42 29.59 -61.53
N LYS A 861 -23.04 30.33 -60.48
CA LYS A 861 -21.73 30.96 -60.33
C LYS A 861 -20.74 30.06 -59.61
N ASP A 862 -21.22 29.34 -58.61
CA ASP A 862 -20.40 28.51 -57.72
C ASP A 862 -20.32 27.03 -58.18
N ASN A 863 -20.95 26.70 -59.31
CA ASN A 863 -20.97 25.39 -59.97
C ASN A 863 -21.59 24.29 -59.08
N ILE A 864 -22.71 24.63 -58.45
CA ILE A 864 -23.48 23.81 -57.48
C ILE A 864 -24.86 23.37 -58.00
N ASN A 865 -25.16 23.60 -59.28
CA ASN A 865 -26.47 23.43 -59.95
C ASN A 865 -27.59 24.35 -59.44
N ILE A 866 -27.28 25.38 -58.65
CA ILE A 866 -28.23 26.39 -58.17
C ILE A 866 -27.78 27.76 -58.68
N LYS A 867 -28.71 28.57 -59.19
CA LYS A 867 -28.40 29.87 -59.78
C LYS A 867 -28.41 30.98 -58.73
N SER A 868 -27.46 31.90 -58.83
CA SER A 868 -27.36 33.12 -58.03
C SER A 868 -27.60 34.36 -58.90
N CYS A 869 -28.21 35.40 -58.33
CA CYS A 869 -28.23 36.77 -58.83
C CYS A 869 -26.88 37.45 -58.51
N TYR A 870 -26.17 37.99 -59.50
CA TYR A 870 -25.00 38.83 -59.23
C TYR A 870 -24.74 39.83 -60.35
N ILE A 871 -24.04 40.92 -60.00
CA ILE A 871 -23.46 41.86 -60.97
C ILE A 871 -22.01 41.41 -61.21
N PRO A 872 -21.56 41.23 -62.47
CA PRO A 872 -20.19 40.79 -62.74
C PRO A 872 -19.16 41.88 -62.40
N VAL A 873 -18.35 41.62 -61.38
CA VAL A 873 -17.24 42.44 -60.91
C VAL A 873 -15.92 41.70 -61.20
N CYS A 874 -15.00 42.38 -61.90
CA CYS A 874 -13.60 41.97 -61.97
C CYS A 874 -12.77 42.89 -61.08
N ASN A 875 -12.21 42.37 -59.98
CA ASN A 875 -11.33 43.12 -59.08
C ASN A 875 -10.10 42.26 -58.70
N PRO A 876 -8.87 42.57 -59.18
CA PRO A 876 -8.48 43.79 -59.90
C PRO A 876 -9.17 43.95 -61.26
N PRO A 877 -9.26 45.18 -61.81
CA PRO A 877 -9.78 45.39 -63.16
C PRO A 877 -8.94 44.62 -64.20
N CYS A 878 -9.59 44.12 -65.25
CA CYS A 878 -8.92 43.44 -66.36
C CYS A 878 -7.83 44.34 -66.96
N MET A 879 -6.55 43.97 -66.84
CA MET A 879 -5.46 44.86 -67.25
C MET A 879 -5.25 44.91 -68.77
N ARG A 880 -5.53 43.79 -69.46
CA ARG A 880 -5.31 43.64 -70.92
C ARG A 880 -6.42 42.83 -71.63
N GLY A 881 -7.62 42.83 -71.09
CA GLY A 881 -8.81 42.17 -71.64
C GLY A 881 -10.10 42.80 -71.12
N TYR A 882 -11.27 42.22 -71.41
CA TYR A 882 -12.56 42.73 -70.95
C TYR A 882 -13.31 41.72 -70.06
N CYS A 883 -14.02 42.21 -69.04
CA CYS A 883 -14.72 41.39 -68.05
C CYS A 883 -15.99 40.80 -68.68
N ALA A 884 -16.00 39.48 -68.90
CA ALA A 884 -17.10 38.74 -69.52
C ALA A 884 -18.02 38.03 -68.50
N ASN A 885 -17.52 37.84 -67.28
CA ASN A 885 -18.28 37.40 -66.09
C ASN A 885 -17.46 37.74 -64.82
N ASP A 886 -17.97 37.48 -63.62
CA ASP A 886 -17.25 37.69 -62.34
C ASP A 886 -15.80 37.15 -62.35
N ASN A 887 -14.80 38.05 -62.26
CA ASN A 887 -13.37 37.73 -62.40
C ASN A 887 -12.99 36.88 -63.64
N ILE A 888 -13.82 36.84 -64.69
CA ILE A 888 -13.55 36.17 -65.96
C ILE A 888 -13.30 37.24 -67.02
N CYS A 889 -12.05 37.72 -67.07
CA CYS A 889 -11.58 38.53 -68.19
C CYS A 889 -11.34 37.66 -69.43
N ASN A 890 -11.82 38.07 -70.60
CA ASN A 890 -11.58 37.35 -71.84
C ASN A 890 -10.20 37.69 -72.43
N CYS A 891 -9.22 36.80 -72.20
CA CYS A 891 -7.80 36.99 -72.57
C CYS A 891 -7.41 36.31 -73.90
N LYS A 892 -8.37 35.92 -74.75
CA LYS A 892 -8.16 34.98 -75.89
C LYS A 892 -7.10 35.38 -76.94
N ASN A 893 -6.69 36.65 -76.98
CA ASN A 893 -5.72 37.20 -77.92
C ASN A 893 -4.43 37.72 -77.23
N THR A 894 -4.13 37.30 -76.01
CA THR A 894 -2.93 37.70 -75.26
C THR A 894 -2.10 36.51 -74.81
N GLU A 895 -0.78 36.70 -74.65
CA GLU A 895 0.17 35.65 -74.22
C GLU A 895 0.07 35.29 -72.72
N PHE A 896 -0.92 35.84 -72.01
CA PHE A 896 -1.15 35.69 -70.57
C PHE A 896 -2.54 35.08 -70.30
N THR A 897 -2.66 34.45 -69.13
CA THR A 897 -3.88 33.81 -68.61
C THR A 897 -4.33 34.45 -67.30
N GLY A 898 -5.29 33.83 -66.63
CA GLY A 898 -5.75 34.23 -65.30
C GLY A 898 -6.80 35.34 -65.30
N PRO A 899 -7.44 35.58 -64.14
CA PRO A 899 -8.66 36.36 -64.00
C PRO A 899 -8.53 37.86 -64.31
N THR A 900 -7.35 38.37 -64.65
CA THR A 900 -7.12 39.76 -65.08
C THR A 900 -6.26 39.91 -66.35
N CYS A 901 -5.98 38.80 -67.04
CA CYS A 901 -5.07 38.71 -68.19
C CYS A 901 -3.62 39.13 -67.88
N ASN A 902 -3.07 38.64 -66.77
CA ASN A 902 -1.75 39.03 -66.27
C ASN A 902 -0.92 37.87 -65.67
N ASP A 903 -1.46 36.65 -65.63
CA ASP A 903 -0.79 35.47 -65.04
C ASP A 903 -0.15 34.58 -66.12
N TYR A 904 1.07 34.10 -65.87
CA TYR A 904 1.70 33.10 -66.73
C TYR A 904 0.97 31.75 -66.67
N TYR A 905 1.00 30.98 -67.76
CA TYR A 905 0.41 29.63 -67.79
C TYR A 905 1.03 28.77 -66.68
N GLN A 906 0.19 28.08 -65.88
CA GLN A 906 0.70 27.21 -64.82
C GLN A 906 1.43 25.99 -65.41
N PHE A 907 2.51 25.54 -64.77
CA PHE A 907 3.24 24.33 -65.15
C PHE A 907 2.45 23.07 -64.76
N GLU A 908 1.85 22.40 -65.75
CA GLU A 908 1.17 21.12 -65.55
C GLU A 908 2.16 20.02 -65.17
N ARG A 909 1.99 19.42 -63.99
CA ARG A 909 2.75 18.23 -63.57
C ARG A 909 2.31 17.03 -64.42
N LEU A 910 3.28 16.20 -64.78
CA LEU A 910 3.03 14.98 -65.55
C LEU A 910 2.26 13.97 -64.68
N SER A 911 0.94 13.85 -64.89
CA SER A 911 0.02 13.00 -64.11
C SER A 911 0.52 11.56 -63.89
N TYR A 912 1.25 11.00 -64.85
CA TYR A 912 1.85 9.67 -64.76
C TYR A 912 2.95 9.57 -63.69
N ILE A 913 3.74 10.63 -63.47
CA ILE A 913 4.79 10.66 -62.43
C ILE A 913 4.15 10.76 -61.04
N ASP A 914 3.18 11.65 -60.84
CA ASP A 914 2.49 11.78 -59.55
C ASP A 914 1.76 10.47 -59.15
N LYS A 915 1.12 9.79 -60.12
CA LYS A 915 0.53 8.46 -59.94
C LYS A 915 1.56 7.39 -59.58
N PHE A 916 2.75 7.43 -60.20
CA PHE A 916 3.85 6.53 -59.87
C PHE A 916 4.37 6.74 -58.44
N ILE A 917 4.60 7.99 -58.03
CA ILE A 917 5.02 8.35 -56.66
C ILE A 917 3.98 7.84 -55.64
N PHE A 918 2.69 8.09 -55.89
CA PHE A 918 1.59 7.61 -55.05
C PHE A 918 1.57 6.09 -54.90
N PHE A 919 1.67 5.34 -56.01
CA PHE A 919 1.69 3.88 -56.00
C PHE A 919 2.88 3.30 -55.23
N VAL A 920 4.10 3.81 -55.47
CA VAL A 920 5.32 3.39 -54.76
C VAL A 920 5.21 3.67 -53.26
N SER A 921 4.65 4.83 -52.87
CA SER A 921 4.46 5.21 -51.47
C SER A 921 3.51 4.25 -50.74
N ILE A 922 2.39 3.89 -51.36
CA ILE A 922 1.43 2.92 -50.79
C ILE A 922 2.07 1.53 -50.67
N LEU A 923 2.80 1.08 -51.71
CA LEU A 923 3.48 -0.22 -51.69
C LEU A 923 4.48 -0.31 -50.51
N ILE A 924 5.32 0.71 -50.32
CA ILE A 924 6.27 0.79 -49.21
C ILE A 924 5.54 0.79 -47.86
N MET A 925 4.44 1.56 -47.73
CA MET A 925 3.64 1.61 -46.51
C MET A 925 3.02 0.25 -46.16
N VAL A 926 2.43 -0.45 -47.14
CA VAL A 926 1.86 -1.80 -46.96
C VAL A 926 2.93 -2.81 -46.56
N CYS A 927 4.10 -2.81 -47.23
CA CYS A 927 5.24 -3.65 -46.83
C CYS A 927 5.69 -3.35 -45.39
N THR A 928 5.71 -2.07 -44.98
CA THR A 928 6.10 -1.66 -43.62
C THR A 928 5.13 -2.20 -42.57
N VAL A 929 3.82 -2.13 -42.81
CA VAL A 929 2.79 -2.67 -41.90
C VAL A 929 2.88 -4.20 -41.80
N ILE A 930 3.08 -4.90 -42.92
CA ILE A 930 3.26 -6.36 -42.94
C ILE A 930 4.48 -6.77 -42.09
N LEU A 931 5.62 -6.07 -42.23
CA LEU A 931 6.81 -6.31 -41.41
C LEU A 931 6.59 -5.99 -39.93
N MET A 932 5.83 -4.94 -39.61
CA MET A 932 5.52 -4.58 -38.22
C MET A 932 4.66 -5.66 -37.54
N VAL A 933 3.62 -6.16 -38.23
CA VAL A 933 2.79 -7.27 -37.76
C VAL A 933 3.63 -8.55 -37.61
N GLY A 934 4.52 -8.85 -38.57
CA GLY A 934 5.44 -9.98 -38.49
C GLY A 934 6.34 -9.95 -37.25
N ILE A 935 7.00 -8.81 -36.99
CA ILE A 935 7.87 -8.63 -35.81
C ILE A 935 7.07 -8.73 -34.51
N LEU A 936 5.85 -8.16 -34.45
CA LEU A 936 4.98 -8.27 -33.26
C LEU A 936 4.55 -9.71 -32.99
N TRP A 937 4.15 -10.47 -34.03
CA TRP A 937 3.75 -11.88 -33.89
C TRP A 937 4.94 -12.75 -33.46
N TYR A 938 6.11 -12.57 -34.10
CA TYR A 938 7.30 -13.38 -33.81
C TYR A 938 8.20 -12.83 -32.69
N ARG A 939 7.76 -11.80 -31.93
CA ARG A 939 8.55 -11.11 -30.89
C ARG A 939 9.19 -12.02 -29.83
N HIS A 940 8.58 -13.19 -29.58
CA HIS A 940 9.07 -14.18 -28.61
C HIS A 940 10.20 -15.08 -29.16
N LYS A 941 10.50 -15.06 -30.46
CA LYS A 941 11.65 -15.78 -31.05
C LYS A 941 12.95 -15.10 -30.61
N ASN A 942 13.89 -15.89 -30.10
CA ASN A 942 15.17 -15.39 -29.55
C ASN A 942 15.97 -14.46 -30.49
N ILE A 943 15.85 -14.62 -31.81
CA ILE A 943 16.56 -13.78 -32.79
C ILE A 943 15.93 -12.37 -32.88
N ILE A 944 14.60 -12.27 -32.94
CA ILE A 944 13.88 -10.99 -32.95
C ILE A 944 14.00 -10.31 -31.57
N LYS A 945 13.96 -11.08 -30.49
CA LYS A 945 14.24 -10.59 -29.13
C LYS A 945 15.66 -10.02 -28.99
N ALA A 946 16.67 -10.64 -29.61
CA ALA A 946 18.04 -10.13 -29.64
C ALA A 946 18.18 -8.82 -30.45
N GLY A 947 17.44 -8.69 -31.55
CA GLY A 947 17.38 -7.49 -32.39
C GLY A 947 16.79 -6.25 -31.69
N SER A 948 16.28 -6.39 -30.46
CA SER A 948 15.66 -5.35 -29.63
C SER A 948 14.38 -4.79 -30.27
N VAL A 949 13.29 -5.54 -30.10
CA VAL A 949 11.94 -5.32 -30.65
C VAL A 949 11.52 -3.85 -30.67
N ASP A 950 11.67 -3.15 -29.54
CA ASP A 950 11.29 -1.74 -29.39
C ASP A 950 11.92 -0.85 -30.48
N PHE A 951 13.23 -1.00 -30.74
CA PHE A 951 13.95 -0.23 -31.77
C PHE A 951 13.63 -0.67 -33.20
N LEU A 952 13.25 -1.94 -33.40
CA LEU A 952 12.77 -2.42 -34.71
C LEU A 952 11.42 -1.77 -35.06
N ILE A 953 10.52 -1.63 -34.08
CA ILE A 953 9.23 -0.95 -34.25
C ILE A 953 9.46 0.55 -34.54
N VAL A 954 10.36 1.22 -33.82
CA VAL A 954 10.71 2.64 -34.09
C VAL A 954 11.24 2.85 -35.51
N ILE A 955 12.09 1.95 -36.04
CA ILE A 955 12.56 2.02 -37.43
C ILE A 955 11.41 1.91 -38.43
N LEU A 956 10.43 1.04 -38.18
CA LEU A 956 9.24 0.90 -39.03
C LEU A 956 8.28 2.10 -38.90
N LEU A 957 8.10 2.69 -37.72
CA LEU A 957 7.37 3.95 -37.54
C LEU A 957 8.03 5.11 -38.31
N GLY A 958 9.37 5.20 -38.30
CA GLY A 958 10.11 6.15 -39.12
C GLY A 958 9.96 5.92 -40.62
N SER A 959 9.82 4.66 -41.04
CA SER A 959 9.55 4.27 -42.44
C SER A 959 8.13 4.67 -42.88
N ILE A 960 7.14 4.61 -41.97
CA ILE A 960 5.79 5.17 -42.21
C ILE A 960 5.88 6.69 -42.38
N CYS A 961 6.66 7.40 -41.57
CA CYS A 961 6.85 8.85 -41.71
C CYS A 961 7.42 9.23 -43.09
N TYR A 962 8.40 8.48 -43.60
CA TYR A 962 8.91 8.66 -44.96
C TYR A 962 7.88 8.31 -46.05
N SER A 963 7.07 7.27 -45.84
CA SER A 963 6.00 6.91 -46.79
C SER A 963 4.94 8.02 -46.87
N LEU A 964 4.63 8.65 -45.73
CA LEU A 964 3.74 9.81 -45.65
C LEU A 964 4.36 11.05 -46.32
N SER A 965 5.66 11.32 -46.17
CA SER A 965 6.29 12.48 -46.82
C SER A 965 6.23 12.39 -48.35
N LEU A 966 6.40 11.19 -48.92
CA LEU A 966 6.23 10.94 -50.36
C LEU A 966 4.78 11.16 -50.83
N LEU A 967 3.77 10.82 -50.02
CA LEU A 967 2.36 11.11 -50.33
C LEU A 967 2.04 12.62 -50.32
N TYR A 968 2.71 13.41 -49.48
CA TYR A 968 2.62 14.87 -49.52
C TYR A 968 3.40 15.48 -50.70
N LEU A 969 4.53 14.88 -51.09
CA LEU A 969 5.31 15.28 -52.28
C LEU A 969 4.52 15.12 -53.59
N ALA A 970 3.62 14.13 -53.66
CA ALA A 970 2.71 13.94 -54.79
C ALA A 970 1.61 15.01 -54.91
N LYS A 971 1.40 15.87 -53.90
CA LYS A 971 0.42 16.97 -53.92
C LYS A 971 1.05 18.30 -54.37
N SER A 972 0.23 19.30 -54.67
CA SER A 972 0.68 20.65 -54.99
C SER A 972 1.42 21.29 -53.81
N ARG A 973 2.50 22.03 -54.10
CA ARG A 973 3.37 22.65 -53.09
C ARG A 973 2.68 23.89 -52.48
N THR A 974 2.11 23.73 -51.28
CA THR A 974 1.59 24.80 -50.42
C THR A 974 2.48 25.02 -49.21
N LYS A 975 2.32 26.14 -48.47
CA LYS A 975 3.14 26.43 -47.28
C LYS A 975 2.99 25.34 -46.22
N GLY A 976 1.77 24.86 -45.99
CA GLY A 976 1.50 23.71 -45.12
C GLY A 976 2.13 22.41 -45.63
N SER A 977 1.99 22.10 -46.93
CA SER A 977 2.61 20.90 -47.52
C SER A 977 4.14 20.91 -47.43
N CYS A 978 4.80 22.05 -47.71
CA CYS A 978 6.25 22.21 -47.54
C CYS A 978 6.70 21.99 -46.09
N ILE A 979 5.95 22.51 -45.11
CA ILE A 979 6.24 22.34 -43.67
C ILE A 979 6.07 20.87 -43.25
N ILE A 980 4.96 20.24 -43.63
CA ILE A 980 4.63 18.84 -43.28
C ILE A 980 5.63 17.86 -43.92
N THR A 981 5.94 18.02 -45.20
CA THR A 981 6.94 17.18 -45.89
C THR A 981 8.30 17.28 -45.21
N TYR A 982 8.74 18.50 -44.86
CA TYR A 982 9.98 18.72 -44.12
C TYR A 982 9.96 18.11 -42.70
N SER A 983 8.84 18.20 -41.97
CA SER A 983 8.69 17.54 -40.67
C SER A 983 8.85 16.02 -40.80
N LEU A 984 8.07 15.41 -41.69
CA LEU A 984 7.99 13.96 -41.85
C LEU A 984 9.32 13.36 -42.33
N GLU A 985 10.06 14.04 -43.21
CA GLU A 985 11.40 13.63 -43.63
C GLU A 985 12.42 13.63 -42.48
N ASN A 986 12.42 14.66 -41.62
CA ASN A 986 13.37 14.75 -40.50
C ASN A 986 12.99 13.86 -39.30
N ILE A 987 11.69 13.71 -39.02
CA ILE A 987 11.20 12.76 -38.01
C ILE A 987 11.48 11.32 -38.47
N GLY A 988 11.18 10.99 -39.73
CA GLY A 988 11.50 9.71 -40.34
C GLY A 988 13.00 9.41 -40.32
N PHE A 989 13.84 10.39 -40.66
CA PHE A 989 15.30 10.28 -40.55
C PHE A 989 15.74 9.96 -39.12
N SER A 990 15.26 10.74 -38.15
CA SER A 990 15.64 10.61 -36.74
C SER A 990 15.25 9.23 -36.20
N MET A 991 14.04 8.75 -36.51
CA MET A 991 13.54 7.45 -36.07
C MET A 991 14.29 6.28 -36.71
N VAL A 992 14.56 6.31 -38.02
CA VAL A 992 15.28 5.25 -38.73
C VAL A 992 16.77 5.24 -38.38
N TYR A 993 17.47 6.34 -38.67
CA TYR A 993 18.93 6.39 -38.59
C TYR A 993 19.44 6.66 -37.17
N GLY A 994 18.68 7.37 -36.32
CA GLY A 994 18.96 7.47 -34.89
C GLY A 994 18.85 6.12 -34.18
N SER A 995 17.87 5.27 -34.54
CA SER A 995 17.78 3.91 -34.02
C SER A 995 18.94 3.03 -34.49
N ILE A 996 19.39 3.17 -35.75
CA ILE A 996 20.56 2.45 -36.26
C ILE A 996 21.85 2.91 -35.55
N LEU A 997 22.03 4.22 -35.31
CA LEU A 997 23.12 4.77 -34.50
C LEU A 997 23.14 4.17 -33.09
N VAL A 998 21.99 4.17 -32.42
CA VAL A 998 21.85 3.65 -31.04
C VAL A 998 22.11 2.14 -30.97
N LYS A 999 21.62 1.35 -31.95
CA LYS A 999 21.92 -0.09 -32.04
C LYS A 999 23.42 -0.35 -32.29
N THR A 1000 24.05 0.37 -33.20
CA THR A 1000 25.49 0.19 -33.51
C THR A 1000 26.39 0.66 -32.38
N TYR A 1001 26.08 1.79 -31.74
CA TYR A 1001 26.77 2.29 -30.55
C TYR A 1001 26.69 1.31 -29.36
N ARG A 1002 25.53 0.68 -29.13
CA ARG A 1002 25.38 -0.37 -28.11
C ARG A 1002 26.31 -1.56 -28.35
N ILE A 1003 26.39 -2.06 -29.58
CA ILE A 1003 27.30 -3.15 -29.94
C ILE A 1003 28.77 -2.72 -29.76
N TYR A 1004 29.12 -1.50 -30.19
CA TYR A 1004 30.46 -0.93 -29.99
C TYR A 1004 30.86 -0.87 -28.50
N LYS A 1005 29.97 -0.34 -27.63
CA LYS A 1005 30.24 -0.25 -26.19
C LYS A 1005 30.41 -1.63 -25.53
N ILE A 1006 29.62 -2.63 -25.94
CA ILE A 1006 29.68 -3.99 -25.38
C ILE A 1006 30.99 -4.71 -25.76
N PHE A 1007 31.45 -4.57 -27.01
CA PHE A 1007 32.50 -5.42 -27.57
C PHE A 1007 33.87 -4.75 -27.79
N LYS A 1008 33.95 -3.42 -27.87
CA LYS A 1008 35.20 -2.69 -28.16
C LYS A 1008 35.59 -1.68 -27.07
N MET A 1009 34.68 -1.25 -26.21
CA MET A 1009 34.96 -0.24 -25.18
C MET A 1009 35.30 -0.89 -23.82
N GLN A 1010 36.55 -0.77 -23.36
CA GLN A 1010 37.06 -1.35 -22.10
C GLN A 1010 36.59 -0.60 -20.83
N SER A 1011 35.29 -0.37 -20.69
CA SER A 1011 34.71 0.28 -19.49
C SER A 1011 34.20 -0.74 -18.47
N LYS A 1012 34.23 -0.39 -17.17
CA LYS A 1012 33.65 -1.20 -16.09
C LYS A 1012 32.13 -1.43 -16.26
N ILE A 1013 31.43 -0.56 -17.00
CA ILE A 1013 29.97 -0.61 -17.21
C ILE A 1013 29.66 -0.93 -18.68
N ARG A 1014 29.61 -2.24 -19.00
CA ARG A 1014 29.31 -2.75 -20.36
C ARG A 1014 27.83 -2.63 -20.76
N ILE A 1015 26.94 -2.30 -19.82
CA ILE A 1015 25.51 -2.16 -20.05
C ILE A 1015 25.18 -0.71 -20.42
N ILE A 1016 24.24 -0.51 -21.35
CA ILE A 1016 23.61 0.79 -21.62
C ILE A 1016 22.18 0.72 -21.06
N LYS A 1017 21.85 1.69 -20.21
CA LYS A 1017 20.50 1.94 -19.69
C LYS A 1017 19.53 2.25 -20.84
N LYS A 1018 18.32 1.69 -20.84
CA LYS A 1018 17.34 1.89 -21.94
C LYS A 1018 16.97 3.37 -22.10
N GLU A 1019 16.90 4.07 -20.97
CA GLU A 1019 16.58 5.49 -20.84
C GLU A 1019 17.56 6.35 -21.65
N LEU A 1020 18.86 6.05 -21.59
CA LEU A 1020 19.89 6.73 -22.37
C LEU A 1020 19.76 6.44 -23.88
N MET A 1021 19.35 5.22 -24.26
CA MET A 1021 19.15 4.84 -25.66
C MET A 1021 17.97 5.60 -26.29
N TYR A 1022 16.87 5.78 -25.56
CA TYR A 1022 15.76 6.65 -25.99
C TYR A 1022 16.10 8.14 -25.90
N GLY A 1023 16.88 8.57 -24.90
CA GLY A 1023 17.34 9.95 -24.76
C GLY A 1023 18.13 10.44 -25.96
N ILE A 1024 19.01 9.62 -26.54
CA ILE A 1024 19.73 9.95 -27.79
C ILE A 1024 18.75 10.17 -28.95
N LEU A 1025 17.75 9.28 -29.10
CA LEU A 1025 16.74 9.37 -30.16
C LEU A 1025 15.89 10.64 -30.03
N ILE A 1026 15.41 10.92 -28.82
CA ILE A 1026 14.58 12.09 -28.49
C ILE A 1026 15.37 13.39 -28.64
N CYS A 1027 16.66 13.40 -28.29
CA CYS A 1027 17.52 14.57 -28.49
C CYS A 1027 17.66 14.95 -29.99
N ILE A 1028 17.77 13.94 -30.86
CA ILE A 1028 17.85 14.15 -32.31
C ILE A 1028 16.52 14.69 -32.85
N THR A 1029 15.38 14.05 -32.51
CA THR A 1029 14.06 14.54 -32.97
C THR A 1029 13.75 15.94 -32.45
N LEU A 1030 14.04 16.23 -31.17
CA LEU A 1030 13.83 17.54 -30.57
C LEU A 1030 14.64 18.64 -31.27
N PHE A 1031 15.89 18.37 -31.68
CA PHE A 1031 16.68 19.35 -32.43
C PHE A 1031 15.98 19.76 -33.74
N HIS A 1032 15.50 18.78 -34.52
CA HIS A 1032 14.79 19.07 -35.77
C HIS A 1032 13.47 19.81 -35.54
N MET A 1033 12.71 19.42 -34.52
CA MET A 1033 11.45 20.08 -34.16
C MET A 1033 11.66 21.51 -33.67
N CYS A 1034 12.68 21.76 -32.84
CA CYS A 1034 13.02 23.11 -32.36
C CYS A 1034 13.48 24.01 -33.52
N LEU A 1035 14.35 23.51 -34.40
CA LEU A 1035 14.81 24.25 -35.58
C LEU A 1035 13.63 24.63 -36.49
N GLN A 1036 12.68 23.71 -36.69
CA GLN A 1036 11.48 23.97 -37.47
C GLN A 1036 10.52 24.95 -36.78
N LEU A 1037 10.29 24.80 -35.47
CA LEU A 1037 9.43 25.68 -34.68
C LEU A 1037 9.91 27.13 -34.74
N LEU A 1038 11.22 27.35 -34.62
CA LEU A 1038 11.84 28.67 -34.79
C LEU A 1038 11.54 29.27 -36.17
N TRP A 1039 11.58 28.49 -37.26
CA TRP A 1039 11.26 29.00 -38.60
C TRP A 1039 9.77 29.31 -38.78
N ILE A 1040 8.88 28.62 -38.08
CA ILE A 1040 7.44 28.92 -38.04
C ILE A 1040 7.22 30.24 -37.28
N ILE A 1041 7.76 30.37 -36.07
CA ILE A 1041 7.66 31.58 -35.23
C ILE A 1041 8.17 32.82 -35.96
N PHE A 1042 9.38 32.75 -36.53
CA PHE A 1042 9.98 33.88 -37.27
C PHE A 1042 9.44 34.04 -38.70
N LYS A 1043 8.36 33.33 -39.07
CA LYS A 1043 7.72 33.34 -40.41
C LYS A 1043 8.71 33.15 -41.58
N LYS A 1044 9.80 32.40 -41.35
CA LYS A 1044 10.92 32.20 -42.30
C LYS A 1044 10.64 31.14 -43.39
N PHE A 1045 9.54 30.40 -43.29
CA PHE A 1045 9.04 29.54 -44.36
C PHE A 1045 8.27 30.34 -45.41
N ASP A 1046 8.69 30.24 -46.67
CA ASP A 1046 8.09 30.96 -47.78
C ASP A 1046 7.97 30.08 -49.04
N ILE A 1047 7.22 30.55 -50.04
CA ILE A 1047 7.09 29.90 -51.35
C ILE A 1047 7.69 30.83 -52.39
N GLU A 1048 8.60 30.31 -53.22
CA GLU A 1048 9.11 31.06 -54.37
C GLU A 1048 8.46 30.56 -55.66
N LYS A 1049 7.97 31.48 -56.49
CA LYS A 1049 7.60 31.16 -57.87
C LYS A 1049 8.87 30.97 -58.70
N LYS A 1050 8.95 29.85 -59.43
CA LYS A 1050 9.99 29.56 -60.41
C LYS A 1050 9.36 29.33 -61.79
N TYR A 1051 10.16 29.52 -62.83
CA TYR A 1051 9.71 29.51 -64.22
C TYR A 1051 10.49 28.48 -65.04
N ILE A 1052 9.79 27.72 -65.89
CA ILE A 1052 10.37 26.86 -66.92
C ILE A 1052 9.79 27.30 -68.26
N GLY A 1053 10.59 28.01 -69.07
CA GLY A 1053 10.07 28.78 -70.19
C GLY A 1053 9.09 29.84 -69.70
N MET A 1054 7.93 29.97 -70.35
CA MET A 1054 6.84 30.88 -69.94
C MET A 1054 5.79 30.22 -69.03
N LYS A 1055 6.14 29.13 -68.31
CA LYS A 1055 5.25 28.48 -67.34
C LYS A 1055 5.72 28.63 -65.90
N GLU A 1056 4.84 29.02 -64.98
CA GLU A 1056 5.17 29.21 -63.55
C GLU A 1056 4.82 28.00 -62.67
N TYR A 1057 5.61 27.80 -61.60
CA TYR A 1057 5.33 26.80 -60.55
C TYR A 1057 5.82 27.26 -59.17
N ASN A 1058 5.20 26.72 -58.12
CA ASN A 1058 5.54 27.01 -56.73
C ASN A 1058 6.65 26.07 -56.22
N ASN A 1059 7.74 26.63 -55.71
CA ASN A 1059 8.82 25.92 -55.04
C ASN A 1059 8.89 26.26 -53.54
N CYS A 1060 9.28 25.31 -52.68
CA CYS A 1060 9.45 25.55 -51.25
C CYS A 1060 10.75 26.33 -51.00
N LYS A 1061 10.68 27.51 -50.39
CA LYS A 1061 11.86 28.33 -50.05
C LYS A 1061 12.17 28.19 -48.56
N PHE A 1062 13.26 27.47 -48.27
CA PHE A 1062 13.74 27.25 -46.90
C PHE A 1062 14.80 28.31 -46.51
N PRO A 1063 14.82 28.77 -45.24
CA PRO A 1063 15.84 29.72 -44.78
C PRO A 1063 17.22 29.07 -44.76
N LYS A 1064 18.30 29.83 -45.01
CA LYS A 1064 19.70 29.30 -45.10
C LYS A 1064 20.12 28.40 -43.93
N THR A 1065 19.52 28.58 -42.75
CA THR A 1065 19.64 27.71 -41.57
C THR A 1065 19.22 26.26 -41.79
N PHE A 1066 18.52 25.91 -42.88
CA PHE A 1066 18.20 24.51 -43.24
C PHE A 1066 19.44 23.65 -43.46
N LEU A 1067 20.56 24.29 -43.83
CA LEU A 1067 21.84 23.62 -43.98
C LEU A 1067 22.30 22.96 -42.67
N PHE A 1068 22.00 23.55 -41.51
CA PHE A 1068 22.32 22.94 -40.21
C PHE A 1068 21.60 21.61 -39.99
N GLY A 1069 20.33 21.50 -40.40
CA GLY A 1069 19.59 20.24 -40.34
C GLY A 1069 20.18 19.17 -41.27
N LYS A 1070 20.56 19.54 -42.50
CA LYS A 1070 21.27 18.62 -43.42
C LYS A 1070 22.63 18.19 -42.88
N LEU A 1071 23.41 19.11 -42.30
CA LEU A 1071 24.71 18.84 -41.69
C LEU A 1071 24.58 17.88 -40.50
N LEU A 1072 23.55 18.01 -39.67
CA LEU A 1072 23.28 17.07 -38.58
C LEU A 1072 22.96 15.67 -39.12
N ASN A 1073 22.12 15.54 -40.16
CA ASN A 1073 21.80 14.25 -40.76
C ASN A 1073 23.05 13.56 -41.34
N VAL A 1074 23.90 14.32 -42.02
CA VAL A 1074 25.20 13.82 -42.52
C VAL A 1074 26.13 13.44 -41.35
N GLY A 1075 26.22 14.26 -40.31
CA GLY A 1075 27.01 13.96 -39.11
C GLY A 1075 26.59 12.65 -38.41
N ILE A 1076 25.28 12.46 -38.20
CA ILE A 1076 24.70 11.25 -37.61
C ILE A 1076 25.03 10.01 -38.46
N THR A 1077 24.96 10.10 -39.79
CA THR A 1077 25.28 8.98 -40.69
C THR A 1077 26.77 8.67 -40.75
N ILE A 1078 27.65 9.69 -40.70
CA ILE A 1078 29.10 9.50 -40.57
C ILE A 1078 29.45 8.82 -39.24
N ILE A 1079 28.90 9.29 -38.11
CA ILE A 1079 29.15 8.67 -36.79
C ILE A 1079 28.63 7.22 -36.77
N SER A 1080 27.46 6.96 -37.34
CA SER A 1080 26.90 5.60 -37.48
C SER A 1080 27.80 4.70 -38.33
N SER A 1081 28.42 5.25 -39.37
CA SER A 1081 29.39 4.55 -40.23
C SER A 1081 30.69 4.24 -39.50
N ILE A 1082 31.18 5.18 -38.68
CA ILE A 1082 32.38 4.99 -37.84
C ILE A 1082 32.16 3.87 -36.82
N PHE A 1083 31.04 3.88 -36.07
CA PHE A 1083 30.73 2.78 -35.16
C PHE A 1083 30.54 1.45 -35.91
N SER A 1084 29.88 1.47 -37.07
CA SER A 1084 29.73 0.30 -37.95
C SER A 1084 31.09 -0.27 -38.42
N TYR A 1085 32.08 0.58 -38.69
CA TYR A 1085 33.44 0.18 -39.02
C TYR A 1085 34.13 -0.47 -37.81
N PHE A 1086 34.06 0.13 -36.62
CA PHE A 1086 34.68 -0.43 -35.43
C PHE A 1086 34.10 -1.78 -34.99
N ILE A 1087 32.82 -2.07 -35.26
CA ILE A 1087 32.19 -3.36 -34.97
C ILE A 1087 32.38 -4.41 -36.08
N ARG A 1088 33.12 -4.11 -37.15
CA ARG A 1088 33.25 -5.00 -38.32
C ARG A 1088 33.88 -6.35 -38.00
N ASP A 1089 34.76 -6.44 -36.99
CA ASP A 1089 35.49 -7.68 -36.66
C ASP A 1089 34.70 -8.64 -35.74
N ILE A 1090 33.51 -8.23 -35.26
CA ILE A 1090 32.69 -9.05 -34.35
C ILE A 1090 32.13 -10.27 -35.11
N LYS A 1091 31.90 -11.40 -34.40
CA LYS A 1091 31.29 -12.61 -34.99
C LYS A 1091 29.93 -12.28 -35.63
N LYS A 1092 29.64 -12.87 -36.79
CA LYS A 1092 28.43 -12.61 -37.60
C LYS A 1092 27.11 -12.85 -36.86
N GLU A 1093 27.12 -13.66 -35.80
CA GLU A 1093 25.97 -13.97 -34.95
C GLU A 1093 25.50 -12.80 -34.07
N PHE A 1094 26.39 -11.84 -33.77
CA PHE A 1094 26.12 -10.71 -32.87
C PHE A 1094 26.08 -9.35 -33.57
N LYS A 1095 26.21 -9.32 -34.90
CA LYS A 1095 26.16 -8.08 -35.69
C LYS A 1095 25.14 -8.19 -36.82
N GLU A 1096 24.17 -7.27 -36.81
CA GLU A 1096 23.36 -6.97 -37.98
C GLU A 1096 24.17 -6.07 -38.92
N PRO A 1097 24.20 -6.30 -40.25
CA PRO A 1097 24.95 -5.48 -41.21
C PRO A 1097 24.26 -4.13 -41.53
N LEU A 1098 23.86 -3.40 -40.48
CA LEU A 1098 23.13 -2.11 -40.57
C LEU A 1098 23.95 -0.96 -41.16
N ALA A 1099 25.25 -1.17 -41.40
CA ALA A 1099 26.12 -0.21 -42.09
C ALA A 1099 25.63 0.11 -43.51
N VAL A 1100 25.09 -0.89 -44.23
CA VAL A 1100 24.72 -0.74 -45.64
C VAL A 1100 23.54 0.23 -45.83
N PRO A 1101 22.43 0.16 -45.06
CA PRO A 1101 21.41 1.22 -45.05
C PRO A 1101 21.95 2.64 -44.84
N VAL A 1102 22.98 2.81 -44.00
CA VAL A 1102 23.59 4.12 -43.73
C VAL A 1102 24.38 4.62 -44.94
N TYR A 1103 25.19 3.76 -45.56
CA TYR A 1103 25.93 4.12 -46.78
C TYR A 1103 24.99 4.43 -47.96
N THR A 1104 23.94 3.63 -48.15
CA THR A 1104 22.94 3.86 -49.20
C THR A 1104 22.22 5.20 -49.01
N TYR A 1105 21.87 5.56 -47.76
CA TYR A 1105 21.29 6.87 -47.47
C TYR A 1105 22.25 8.02 -47.75
N LEU A 1106 23.52 7.90 -47.34
CA LEU A 1106 24.52 8.94 -47.55
C LEU A 1106 24.77 9.18 -49.06
N ILE A 1107 24.86 8.11 -49.86
CA ILE A 1107 24.99 8.19 -51.32
C ILE A 1107 23.75 8.84 -51.95
N THR A 1108 22.55 8.37 -51.63
CA THR A 1108 21.31 8.93 -52.20
C THR A 1108 21.07 10.38 -51.78
N CYS A 1109 21.45 10.76 -50.55
CA CYS A 1109 21.39 12.14 -50.06
C CYS A 1109 22.36 13.09 -50.80
N ILE A 1110 23.58 12.63 -51.12
CA ILE A 1110 24.55 13.41 -51.90
C ILE A 1110 24.04 13.57 -53.34
N ILE A 1111 23.63 12.47 -53.99
CA ILE A 1111 23.09 12.49 -55.36
C ILE A 1111 21.88 13.43 -55.46
N ASN A 1112 20.91 13.31 -54.55
CA ASN A 1112 19.74 14.19 -54.53
C ASN A 1112 20.10 15.66 -54.26
N SER A 1113 21.18 15.94 -53.51
CA SER A 1113 21.63 17.31 -53.26
C SER A 1113 22.28 17.93 -54.50
N ILE A 1114 23.10 17.18 -55.24
CA ILE A 1114 23.68 17.60 -56.54
C ILE A 1114 22.56 17.84 -57.55
N ILE A 1115 21.63 16.90 -57.69
CA ILE A 1115 20.48 17.00 -58.61
C ILE A 1115 19.60 18.21 -58.25
N SER A 1116 19.37 18.50 -56.96
CA SER A 1116 18.62 19.69 -56.54
C SER A 1116 19.31 21.03 -56.81
N TYR A 1117 20.62 21.01 -57.12
CA TYR A 1117 21.39 22.20 -57.48
C TYR A 1117 21.42 22.44 -58.99
N GLU A 1118 21.50 21.37 -59.81
CA GLU A 1118 21.62 21.47 -61.27
C GLU A 1118 20.29 21.36 -62.05
N SER A 1119 19.24 20.76 -61.48
CA SER A 1119 18.04 20.38 -62.27
C SER A 1119 17.14 21.57 -62.61
N PRO A 1120 16.81 21.80 -63.90
CA PRO A 1120 15.87 22.85 -64.30
C PRO A 1120 14.40 22.45 -64.16
N SER A 1121 14.05 21.18 -63.90
CA SER A 1121 12.65 20.71 -63.89
C SER A 1121 12.20 20.06 -62.57
N LEU A 1122 11.01 20.48 -62.13
CA LEU A 1122 10.37 20.06 -60.88
C LEU A 1122 10.14 18.55 -60.81
N SER A 1123 9.64 17.97 -61.90
CA SER A 1123 9.26 16.55 -61.98
C SER A 1123 10.46 15.61 -61.85
N ILE A 1124 11.65 16.03 -62.30
CA ILE A 1124 12.89 15.24 -62.13
C ILE A 1124 13.37 15.32 -60.69
N GLU A 1125 13.27 16.49 -60.04
CA GLU A 1125 13.61 16.66 -58.61
C GLU A 1125 12.75 15.75 -57.72
N ASP A 1126 11.43 15.74 -57.91
CA ASP A 1126 10.49 14.92 -57.15
C ASP A 1126 10.67 13.41 -57.40
N LEU A 1127 10.93 13.03 -58.66
CA LEU A 1127 11.21 11.64 -59.04
C LEU A 1127 12.49 11.12 -58.39
N MET A 1128 13.58 11.88 -58.42
CA MET A 1128 14.88 11.46 -57.86
C MET A 1128 14.84 11.39 -56.32
N LYS A 1129 14.13 12.32 -55.65
CA LYS A 1129 13.84 12.20 -54.21
C LYS A 1129 13.08 10.91 -53.90
N THR A 1130 12.02 10.61 -54.66
CA THR A 1130 11.22 9.39 -54.49
C THR A 1130 12.07 8.13 -54.66
N VAL A 1131 12.89 8.06 -55.70
CA VAL A 1131 13.81 6.95 -55.96
C VAL A 1131 14.83 6.79 -54.83
N GLY A 1132 15.46 7.88 -54.37
CA GLY A 1132 16.46 7.84 -53.29
C GLY A 1132 15.91 7.39 -51.94
N ILE A 1133 14.72 7.87 -51.55
CA ILE A 1133 14.02 7.43 -50.33
C ILE A 1133 13.61 5.97 -50.46
N SER A 1134 13.04 5.57 -51.61
CA SER A 1134 12.61 4.18 -51.87
C SER A 1134 13.78 3.20 -51.77
N ILE A 1135 14.91 3.46 -52.44
CA ILE A 1135 16.12 2.62 -52.39
C ILE A 1135 16.64 2.50 -50.95
N SER A 1136 16.63 3.60 -50.19
CA SER A 1136 17.05 3.61 -48.79
C SER A 1136 16.16 2.73 -47.91
N LEU A 1137 14.82 2.84 -48.04
CA LEU A 1137 13.85 2.04 -47.29
C LEU A 1137 13.88 0.55 -47.69
N PHE A 1138 13.93 0.22 -48.99
CA PHE A 1138 14.10 -1.17 -49.43
C PHE A 1138 15.40 -1.78 -48.92
N THR A 1139 16.48 -1.01 -48.80
CA THR A 1139 17.73 -1.46 -48.19
C THR A 1139 17.56 -1.74 -46.69
N VAL A 1140 16.84 -0.89 -45.95
CA VAL A 1140 16.47 -1.14 -44.54
C VAL A 1140 15.67 -2.44 -44.43
N PHE A 1141 14.58 -2.60 -45.19
CA PHE A 1141 13.71 -3.77 -45.13
C PHE A 1141 14.45 -5.07 -45.49
N TYR A 1142 15.28 -5.06 -46.53
CA TYR A 1142 16.10 -6.21 -46.92
C TYR A 1142 17.01 -6.66 -45.78
N TYR A 1143 17.70 -5.74 -45.11
CA TYR A 1143 18.61 -6.08 -44.02
C TYR A 1143 17.91 -6.44 -42.70
N LEU A 1144 16.70 -5.92 -42.46
CA LEU A 1144 15.82 -6.41 -41.41
C LEU A 1144 15.39 -7.86 -41.68
N MET A 1145 14.76 -8.15 -42.83
CA MET A 1145 14.29 -9.50 -43.21
C MET A 1145 15.41 -10.53 -43.30
N LYS A 1146 16.63 -10.14 -43.67
CA LYS A 1146 17.79 -11.04 -43.74
C LYS A 1146 18.11 -11.70 -42.39
N THR A 1147 17.82 -11.03 -41.26
CA THR A 1147 17.98 -11.62 -39.92
C THR A 1147 16.97 -12.75 -39.67
N GLU A 1148 15.75 -12.63 -40.21
CA GLU A 1148 14.67 -13.60 -40.06
C GLU A 1148 14.82 -14.78 -41.04
N ALA A 1149 15.30 -14.56 -42.26
CA ALA A 1149 15.60 -15.64 -43.20
C ALA A 1149 16.73 -16.57 -42.69
N LEU A 1150 17.74 -16.00 -42.02
CA LEU A 1150 18.78 -16.76 -41.32
C LEU A 1150 18.22 -17.55 -40.12
N SER A 1151 17.18 -17.04 -39.44
CA SER A 1151 16.45 -17.78 -38.40
C SER A 1151 15.77 -19.04 -38.95
N ALA A 1152 15.05 -18.93 -40.07
CA ALA A 1152 14.41 -20.08 -40.71
C ALA A 1152 15.43 -21.15 -41.12
N LYS A 1153 16.52 -20.74 -41.80
CA LYS A 1153 17.57 -21.66 -42.25
C LYS A 1153 18.31 -22.34 -41.09
N ASN A 1154 18.61 -21.61 -40.02
CA ASN A 1154 19.24 -22.16 -38.82
C ASN A 1154 18.28 -23.04 -37.99
N SER A 1155 16.97 -22.79 -38.05
CA SER A 1155 15.96 -23.64 -37.43
C SER A 1155 15.86 -24.99 -38.15
N ILE A 1156 15.82 -24.97 -39.49
CA ILE A 1156 15.83 -26.17 -40.33
C ILE A 1156 17.16 -26.94 -40.15
N GLN A 1157 18.31 -26.26 -40.11
CA GLN A 1157 19.59 -26.91 -39.81
C GLN A 1157 19.69 -27.44 -38.37
N LYS A 1158 19.05 -26.81 -37.37
CA LYS A 1158 18.98 -27.37 -36.01
C LYS A 1158 17.98 -28.52 -35.87
N LEU A 1159 16.94 -28.60 -36.71
CA LEU A 1159 16.06 -29.76 -36.78
C LEU A 1159 16.80 -30.95 -37.43
N ASN A 1160 17.39 -30.74 -38.61
CA ASN A 1160 18.19 -31.75 -39.31
C ASN A 1160 19.47 -32.15 -38.54
N GLY A 1161 20.05 -31.23 -37.77
CA GLY A 1161 21.22 -31.47 -36.92
C GLY A 1161 20.90 -32.08 -35.55
N LYS A 1162 19.63 -32.09 -35.12
CA LYS A 1162 19.19 -32.77 -33.89
C LYS A 1162 18.78 -34.21 -34.12
N SER A 1163 18.21 -34.57 -35.27
CA SER A 1163 17.89 -35.99 -35.57
C SER A 1163 19.14 -36.88 -35.60
N ASN A 1164 20.30 -36.32 -35.94
CA ASN A 1164 21.59 -37.02 -35.96
C ASN A 1164 22.39 -36.90 -34.64
N ARG A 1165 21.79 -36.43 -33.53
CA ARG A 1165 22.46 -36.27 -32.23
C ARG A 1165 21.78 -36.98 -31.05
N SER A 1166 20.64 -37.66 -31.25
CA SER A 1166 19.92 -38.38 -30.19
C SER A 1166 20.13 -39.90 -30.18
N LEU A 1167 21.16 -40.40 -30.86
CA LEU A 1167 21.61 -41.80 -30.81
C LEU A 1167 23.10 -41.86 -30.47
N ASN A 1168 23.43 -41.51 -29.22
CA ASN A 1168 24.55 -42.11 -28.49
C ASN A 1168 24.58 -41.70 -27.00
N TYR A 1169 24.93 -42.68 -26.15
CA TYR A 1169 25.27 -42.60 -24.72
C TYR A 1169 24.17 -42.33 -23.67
N LYS A 1170 23.72 -43.45 -23.06
CA LYS A 1170 23.63 -43.61 -21.60
C LYS A 1170 24.99 -43.33 -20.94
N GLY A 1171 25.00 -43.04 -19.63
CA GLY A 1171 26.15 -43.41 -18.78
C GLY A 1171 26.93 -42.25 -18.17
N SER A 1172 26.58 -41.95 -16.92
CA SER A 1172 27.42 -41.55 -15.78
C SER A 1172 28.94 -41.31 -15.91
N ASN A 1173 29.39 -40.44 -15.02
CA ASN A 1173 30.72 -40.32 -14.40
C ASN A 1173 31.82 -39.55 -15.15
N SER A 1174 32.36 -38.59 -14.41
CA SER A 1174 33.73 -38.09 -14.55
C SER A 1174 34.75 -39.19 -14.29
N ASN A 1175 35.61 -39.49 -15.27
CA ASN A 1175 37.06 -39.56 -15.06
C ASN A 1175 37.84 -39.67 -16.38
N MET A 1176 39.16 -39.44 -16.25
CA MET A 1176 40.20 -39.28 -17.27
C MET A 1176 40.24 -40.32 -18.42
N GLY A 1177 40.62 -39.86 -19.62
CA GLY A 1177 41.70 -40.51 -20.39
C GLY A 1177 41.40 -41.21 -21.73
N SER A 1178 42.18 -40.81 -22.75
CA SER A 1178 42.68 -41.60 -23.91
C SER A 1178 41.78 -42.14 -25.06
N ASN A 1179 42.06 -41.62 -26.26
CA ASN A 1179 42.28 -42.26 -27.57
C ASN A 1179 41.34 -43.32 -28.22
N SER A 1180 40.91 -42.95 -29.45
CA SER A 1180 41.06 -43.69 -30.75
C SER A 1180 39.87 -44.38 -31.47
N ASN A 1181 39.77 -44.04 -32.77
CA ASN A 1181 39.38 -44.79 -33.98
C ASN A 1181 37.99 -45.45 -34.21
N MET A 1182 37.19 -44.78 -35.08
CA MET A 1182 36.80 -45.20 -36.46
C MET A 1182 35.98 -46.50 -36.72
N GLY A 1183 34.79 -46.38 -37.37
CA GLY A 1183 34.07 -47.54 -37.97
C GLY A 1183 32.60 -47.39 -38.43
N SER A 1184 32.35 -46.72 -39.56
CA SER A 1184 31.43 -47.08 -40.70
C SER A 1184 30.02 -47.77 -40.58
N ILE A 1185 29.07 -47.28 -41.43
CA ILE A 1185 28.11 -48.01 -42.34
C ILE A 1185 26.57 -48.15 -42.05
N THR A 1186 25.79 -47.38 -42.83
CA THR A 1186 24.50 -47.61 -43.58
C THR A 1186 23.09 -47.94 -43.01
N ASN A 1187 22.13 -47.06 -43.39
CA ASN A 1187 20.87 -47.27 -44.16
C ASN A 1187 19.46 -47.61 -43.59
N MET A 1188 18.49 -46.92 -44.24
CA MET A 1188 17.09 -47.26 -44.61
C MET A 1188 15.94 -47.29 -43.56
N GLY A 1189 14.77 -46.75 -43.96
CA GLY A 1189 13.47 -47.38 -43.59
C GLY A 1189 12.30 -46.56 -43.02
N SER A 1190 11.84 -45.49 -43.68
CA SER A 1190 10.41 -45.06 -43.83
C SER A 1190 9.29 -45.36 -42.78
N ASN A 1191 8.48 -44.31 -42.49
CA ASN A 1191 7.00 -44.22 -42.57
C ASN A 1191 6.03 -44.32 -41.35
N ILE A 1192 5.15 -43.29 -41.30
CA ILE A 1192 3.69 -43.26 -41.00
C ILE A 1192 3.14 -43.03 -39.56
N ASN A 1193 2.47 -41.87 -39.42
CA ASN A 1193 1.25 -41.46 -38.69
C ASN A 1193 0.69 -42.25 -37.48
N LEU A 1194 0.23 -41.54 -36.42
CA LEU A 1194 -1.22 -41.22 -36.21
C LEU A 1194 -1.48 -40.24 -35.03
N ALA A 1195 -2.75 -39.84 -34.84
CA ALA A 1195 -3.21 -38.69 -34.05
C ALA A 1195 -3.67 -39.00 -32.60
N GLY A 1196 -3.91 -37.98 -31.76
CA GLY A 1196 -4.53 -38.13 -30.43
C GLY A 1196 -4.66 -36.85 -29.59
N ASN A 1197 -5.86 -36.26 -29.54
CA ASN A 1197 -6.17 -34.90 -29.05
C ASN A 1197 -6.03 -34.60 -27.54
N ALA A 1198 -5.48 -33.41 -27.28
CA ALA A 1198 -5.85 -32.36 -26.31
C ALA A 1198 -7.00 -32.53 -25.29
N ARG A 1199 -6.71 -32.19 -24.02
CA ARG A 1199 -7.53 -31.43 -23.02
C ARG A 1199 -6.60 -30.88 -21.90
N PHE A 1200 -6.89 -29.85 -21.10
CA PHE A 1200 -7.63 -28.57 -21.26
C PHE A 1200 -7.45 -27.71 -19.98
N LEU A 1201 -7.13 -26.39 -20.00
CA LEU A 1201 -7.46 -25.40 -18.94
C LEU A 1201 -7.15 -23.91 -19.30
N ARG A 1202 -8.12 -23.05 -18.98
CA ARG A 1202 -8.17 -21.55 -19.03
C ARG A 1202 -8.05 -21.01 -17.59
N ASN A 1203 -7.95 -19.72 -17.22
CA ASN A 1203 -7.66 -18.42 -17.86
C ASN A 1203 -7.33 -17.41 -16.73
N ASN A 1204 -6.85 -16.20 -17.06
CA ASN A 1204 -7.06 -15.02 -16.20
C ASN A 1204 -7.76 -13.88 -17.00
N LYS A 1205 -8.29 -12.87 -16.31
CA LYS A 1205 -9.46 -12.03 -16.69
C LYS A 1205 -9.34 -11.08 -17.91
N ASN A 1206 -10.52 -10.64 -18.37
CA ASN A 1206 -10.83 -9.59 -19.37
C ASN A 1206 -10.32 -8.18 -18.93
N MET A 1207 -10.19 -7.16 -19.79
CA MET A 1207 -11.25 -6.36 -20.48
C MET A 1207 -10.61 -5.42 -21.57
N ASN A 1208 -11.29 -4.58 -22.39
CA ASN A 1208 -12.70 -4.18 -22.50
C ASN A 1208 -13.18 -3.74 -23.94
N TYR A 1209 -14.40 -3.17 -23.99
CA TYR A 1209 -15.15 -2.35 -24.99
C TYR A 1209 -14.41 -1.45 -26.01
N MET A 1210 -15.01 -0.94 -27.12
CA MET A 1210 -16.31 -1.13 -27.83
C MET A 1210 -16.14 -0.71 -29.32
N ILE A 1211 -16.99 -1.20 -30.24
CA ILE A 1211 -17.92 -0.43 -31.11
C ILE A 1211 -18.66 -1.37 -32.08
N SER A 1212 -19.92 -1.06 -32.33
CA SER A 1212 -20.93 -1.81 -33.09
C SER A 1212 -20.64 -2.04 -34.58
N ASN A 1213 -21.16 -3.15 -35.14
CA ASN A 1213 -22.08 -3.03 -36.28
C ASN A 1213 -23.03 -4.25 -36.47
N SER A 1214 -24.14 -4.00 -37.15
CA SER A 1214 -25.32 -4.88 -37.26
C SER A 1214 -25.16 -6.07 -38.22
N LYS A 1215 -25.87 -7.18 -37.93
CA LYS A 1215 -26.88 -7.81 -38.83
C LYS A 1215 -27.51 -9.10 -38.28
N ASN A 1216 -28.82 -9.22 -38.56
CA ASN A 1216 -29.72 -10.39 -38.55
C ASN A 1216 -29.01 -11.76 -38.66
N ASN A 1217 -29.40 -12.81 -37.92
CA ASN A 1217 -30.60 -13.57 -38.26
C ASN A 1217 -31.06 -14.58 -37.19
N SER A 1218 -32.37 -14.55 -36.91
CA SER A 1218 -33.35 -15.65 -36.77
C SER A 1218 -32.96 -17.07 -36.32
N ARG A 1219 -33.94 -17.67 -35.60
CA ARG A 1219 -34.17 -19.11 -35.29
C ARG A 1219 -33.42 -19.67 -34.07
N SER A 1220 -34.01 -20.45 -33.15
CA SER A 1220 -35.40 -20.70 -32.67
C SER A 1220 -35.37 -22.04 -31.91
N ASN A 1221 -36.04 -22.06 -30.74
CA ASN A 1221 -36.77 -23.21 -30.18
C ASN A 1221 -36.06 -24.38 -29.47
N ILE A 1222 -36.82 -24.90 -28.50
CA ILE A 1222 -36.71 -26.17 -27.75
C ILE A 1222 -35.59 -26.15 -26.68
N ALA A 1223 -35.83 -25.97 -25.38
CA ALA A 1223 -36.90 -26.39 -24.44
C ALA A 1223 -36.78 -27.82 -23.91
N HIS A 1224 -37.15 -27.99 -22.62
CA HIS A 1224 -37.11 -29.20 -21.79
C HIS A 1224 -35.71 -29.75 -21.41
N SER A 1225 -35.50 -30.33 -20.23
CA SER A 1225 -36.24 -30.27 -18.95
C SER A 1225 -35.43 -30.93 -17.84
N ASN A 1226 -35.67 -30.50 -16.60
CA ASN A 1226 -35.45 -31.18 -15.32
C ASN A 1226 -34.91 -32.63 -15.35
N ASN A 1227 -33.89 -32.92 -14.53
CA ASN A 1227 -34.20 -33.60 -13.26
C ASN A 1227 -33.07 -33.55 -12.22
N ASN A 1228 -33.49 -33.64 -10.97
CA ASN A 1228 -32.65 -33.77 -9.77
C ASN A 1228 -31.83 -35.07 -9.79
N ILE A 1229 -30.73 -35.11 -9.03
CA ILE A 1229 -30.62 -35.99 -7.84
C ILE A 1229 -29.40 -35.56 -6.99
N SER A 1230 -29.50 -35.85 -5.70
CA SER A 1230 -28.68 -35.37 -4.60
C SER A 1230 -27.50 -36.29 -4.21
N SER A 1231 -26.74 -35.80 -3.23
CA SER A 1231 -26.04 -36.53 -2.15
C SER A 1231 -24.57 -36.92 -2.32
N MET A 1232 -23.78 -36.49 -1.30
CA MET A 1232 -22.67 -37.17 -0.57
C MET A 1232 -21.51 -37.77 -1.41
N ILE A 1233 -20.23 -37.72 -1.04
CA ILE A 1233 -19.48 -38.01 0.21
C ILE A 1233 -18.13 -37.25 0.06
N SER A 1234 -17.71 -36.36 0.97
CA SER A 1234 -16.75 -36.52 2.09
C SER A 1234 -15.29 -36.90 1.76
N ASP A 1235 -14.40 -36.21 2.48
CA ASP A 1235 -13.04 -36.55 2.94
C ASP A 1235 -11.79 -36.57 2.01
N ASP A 1236 -10.66 -36.33 2.70
CA ASP A 1236 -9.24 -36.27 2.33
C ASP A 1236 -8.72 -34.96 1.69
N GLY A 1237 -7.80 -34.17 2.28
CA GLY A 1237 -7.04 -34.33 3.53
C GLY A 1237 -5.53 -34.47 3.29
N TYR A 1238 -4.83 -33.34 3.15
CA TYR A 1238 -3.42 -33.08 3.55
C TYR A 1238 -3.06 -31.62 3.31
#